data_AF-A0A5C6P184-F1
#
_entry.id   AF-A0A5C6P184-F1
#
_cell.length_a   1.000
_cell.length_b   1.000
_cell.length_c   1.000
_cell.angle_alpha   90.00
_cell.angle_beta   90.00
_cell.angle_gamma   90.00
#
_symmetry.space_group_name_H-M   'P 1'
#
loop_
_entity.id
_entity.type
_entity.pdbx_description
1 polymer ?
#
loop_
_entity_poly.entity_id
_entity_poly.type
_entity_poly.pdbx_seq_one_letter_code
_entity_poly.pdbx_strand_id
1 'polypeptide(L)'
;MDSGPLQVVSVPTAPYPDQRPGTSGLRKKVCVFQTRRNYLHNFVQSVFSSIDLRDRQGSTMVVGGDGRFFNQTAIEVIVQMAAANGVGRLIIGHHGIMSTPAISCVIRKYKAIGGIILTASHNPGGPEGDFGIKFNTANGGPAQEAVTNKIFQISRSIEEFAICPGLHVDLTTLGRQTFDLENKFKPFTVEIVDSVDSYANLVRNIFDFAALKELLSGENHISIRIDAMHGVAGPYVRRIFCEELGCPANSAINCVPLEDFGGQHPDPNLTYAADLVDSMKDGKYDFGAAFDGDGDRSMILGKHGFFVNPCDSVAVIADNIFCIPYFQQTGVRGFARSMPTSAAIDRVAKATKIELYETPTGWKFFGNLMDAGKLSLCGEESFGTGGDHIREKDGLWAVLAWLSVLAARRQSVEDILKDHWLKYGRNYFTRYDYENVDVDVACWMMADLESVICEKSFIKQRFAVEDKIFQVEKADSFEYTDPVDSSITRHQGLRIIFSGGSRVIYRLSGTDSEGVTVRIYIDSYEKEEIFADTQVVLAPLATIALKISQLHQRTALVGLSFSGAIGLTFLLLGCALEQYGVYWPLFVLIFYVLSPIPTFISRRLSDGDSSSNACRELAYFLTTGIVVSSFGLPIVLARTATIQWGACGLVMTGNAVIFLTIFGFFVVFGGGDEFSWEQW
;
A
#
# COMPACT_ATOMS: atom_id res chain seq x y z
N MET A 1 5.31 -48.53 -4.59
CA MET A 1 4.84 -47.23 -5.09
C MET A 1 3.89 -47.55 -6.22
N ASP A 2 2.62 -47.21 -6.05
CA ASP A 2 1.57 -47.49 -7.04
C ASP A 2 1.94 -46.87 -8.38
N SER A 3 2.29 -47.73 -9.34
CA SER A 3 2.81 -47.38 -10.66
C SER A 3 1.69 -47.12 -11.67
N GLY A 4 0.61 -46.48 -11.23
CA GLY A 4 -0.53 -46.10 -12.06
C GLY A 4 -0.48 -44.61 -12.44
N PRO A 5 -1.11 -44.20 -13.56
CA PRO A 5 -1.23 -42.79 -13.88
C PRO A 5 -2.02 -42.07 -12.78
N LEU A 6 -1.62 -40.83 -12.47
CA LEU A 6 -2.28 -40.02 -11.46
C LEU A 6 -3.67 -39.59 -11.93
N GLN A 7 -4.66 -39.75 -11.06
CA GLN A 7 -6.06 -39.46 -11.37
C GLN A 7 -6.35 -37.96 -11.25
N VAL A 8 -7.00 -37.42 -12.27
CA VAL A 8 -7.60 -36.07 -12.24
C VAL A 8 -9.04 -36.19 -11.75
N VAL A 9 -9.40 -35.42 -10.73
CA VAL A 9 -10.77 -35.38 -10.18
C VAL A 9 -11.37 -33.99 -10.34
N SER A 10 -12.68 -33.94 -10.64
CA SER A 10 -13.47 -32.71 -10.53
C SER A 10 -14.14 -32.65 -9.16
N VAL A 11 -14.01 -31.52 -8.48
CA VAL A 11 -14.54 -31.31 -7.13
C VAL A 11 -15.58 -30.20 -7.16
N PRO A 12 -16.85 -30.48 -6.80
CA PRO A 12 -17.87 -29.46 -6.66
C PRO A 12 -17.48 -28.42 -5.59
N THR A 13 -17.79 -27.15 -5.84
CA THR A 13 -17.49 -26.04 -4.94
C THR A 13 -18.59 -24.97 -5.02
N ALA A 14 -18.55 -23.98 -4.13
CA ALA A 14 -19.43 -22.83 -4.14
C ALA A 14 -18.59 -21.55 -4.30
N PRO A 15 -19.09 -20.53 -5.02
CA PRO A 15 -18.35 -19.29 -5.25
C PRO A 15 -18.24 -18.42 -3.99
N TYR A 16 -17.22 -17.57 -3.96
CA TYR A 16 -17.04 -16.55 -2.92
C TYR A 16 -17.22 -15.15 -3.52
N PRO A 17 -17.90 -14.21 -2.83
CA PRO A 17 -18.14 -12.87 -3.36
C PRO A 17 -16.89 -11.96 -3.27
N ASP A 18 -15.90 -12.33 -2.46
CA ASP A 18 -14.79 -11.46 -2.03
C ASP A 18 -13.43 -11.79 -2.66
N GLN A 19 -13.39 -12.62 -3.70
CA GLN A 19 -12.17 -13.04 -4.43
C GLN A 19 -11.75 -12.06 -5.53
N ARG A 20 -11.92 -10.76 -5.32
CA ARG A 20 -11.50 -9.73 -6.29
C ARG A 20 -10.00 -9.48 -6.14
N PRO A 21 -9.18 -9.68 -7.18
CA PRO A 21 -7.78 -9.26 -7.15
C PRO A 21 -7.70 -7.73 -7.07
N GLY A 22 -6.86 -7.20 -6.16
CA GLY A 22 -6.51 -5.78 -6.11
C GLY A 22 -5.48 -5.41 -7.18
N THR A 23 -4.86 -4.23 -7.04
CA THR A 23 -3.79 -3.75 -7.95
C THR A 23 -2.58 -4.68 -8.01
N SER A 24 -2.36 -5.48 -6.96
CA SER A 24 -1.20 -6.37 -6.82
C SER A 24 -1.61 -7.73 -6.23
N GLY A 25 -2.65 -8.35 -6.80
CA GLY A 25 -3.12 -9.69 -6.44
C GLY A 25 -4.27 -9.72 -5.43
N LEU A 26 -4.74 -10.94 -5.11
CA LEU A 26 -5.70 -11.17 -4.03
C LEU A 26 -4.94 -11.31 -2.71
N ARG A 27 -5.31 -10.52 -1.69
CA ARG A 27 -4.71 -10.56 -0.35
C ARG A 27 -5.78 -10.76 0.70
N LYS A 28 -5.55 -11.67 1.64
CA LYS A 28 -6.42 -11.95 2.80
C LYS A 28 -5.58 -12.45 3.96
N LYS A 29 -6.14 -12.44 5.16
CA LYS A 29 -5.56 -13.15 6.32
C LYS A 29 -5.34 -14.62 5.98
N VAL A 30 -4.25 -15.20 6.47
CA VAL A 30 -3.94 -16.63 6.32
C VAL A 30 -5.11 -17.52 6.74
N CYS A 31 -5.78 -17.16 7.85
CA CYS A 31 -6.94 -17.90 8.36
C CYS A 31 -8.06 -18.04 7.32
N VAL A 32 -8.24 -17.08 6.41
CA VAL A 32 -9.24 -17.14 5.33
C VAL A 32 -8.90 -18.28 4.37
N PHE A 33 -7.64 -18.41 3.97
CA PHE A 33 -7.20 -19.47 3.06
C PHE A 33 -7.23 -20.86 3.72
N GLN A 34 -6.97 -20.94 5.02
CA GLN A 34 -6.95 -22.20 5.76
C GLN A 34 -8.32 -22.72 6.17
N THR A 35 -9.20 -21.84 6.67
CA THR A 35 -10.46 -22.25 7.31
C THR A 35 -11.64 -22.25 6.35
N ARG A 36 -11.64 -21.38 5.33
CA ARG A 36 -12.72 -21.35 4.34
C ARG A 36 -12.48 -22.45 3.31
N ARG A 37 -13.36 -23.45 3.34
CA ARG A 37 -13.32 -24.60 2.44
C ARG A 37 -13.17 -24.16 0.97
N ASN A 38 -12.19 -24.75 0.27
CA ASN A 38 -11.92 -24.50 -1.15
C ASN A 38 -11.60 -23.04 -1.53
N TYR A 39 -11.33 -22.14 -0.57
CA TYR A 39 -11.07 -20.72 -0.91
C TYR A 39 -9.87 -20.56 -1.83
N LEU A 40 -8.73 -21.15 -1.47
CA LEU A 40 -7.53 -21.19 -2.31
C LEU A 40 -7.82 -21.82 -3.69
N HIS A 41 -8.46 -23.00 -3.68
CA HIS A 41 -8.76 -23.78 -4.88
C HIS A 41 -9.60 -23.00 -5.88
N ASN A 42 -10.67 -22.34 -5.42
CA ASN A 42 -11.55 -21.55 -6.27
C ASN A 42 -10.81 -20.42 -6.97
N PHE A 43 -9.93 -19.72 -6.24
CA PHE A 43 -9.17 -18.62 -6.82
C PHE A 43 -8.15 -19.13 -7.83
N VAL A 44 -7.39 -20.17 -7.50
CA VAL A 44 -6.41 -20.80 -8.39
C VAL A 44 -7.07 -21.35 -9.66
N GLN A 45 -8.23 -22.01 -9.54
CA GLN A 45 -9.01 -22.46 -10.69
C GLN A 45 -9.46 -21.27 -11.56
N SER A 46 -9.89 -20.18 -10.94
CA SER A 46 -10.31 -18.96 -11.65
C SER A 46 -9.15 -18.33 -12.43
N VAL A 47 -7.93 -18.34 -11.88
CA VAL A 47 -6.72 -17.93 -12.58
C VAL A 47 -6.50 -18.81 -13.81
N PHE A 48 -6.49 -20.14 -13.66
CA PHE A 48 -6.30 -21.04 -14.81
C PHE A 48 -7.41 -20.89 -15.86
N SER A 49 -8.67 -20.75 -15.45
CA SER A 49 -9.82 -20.59 -16.34
C SER A 49 -9.87 -19.22 -17.03
N SER A 50 -9.12 -18.23 -16.52
CA SER A 50 -8.96 -16.95 -17.21
C SER A 50 -8.08 -17.05 -18.47
N ILE A 51 -7.23 -18.09 -18.55
CA ILE A 51 -6.40 -18.42 -19.71
C ILE A 51 -7.19 -19.33 -20.64
N ASP A 52 -7.22 -18.99 -21.92
CA ASP A 52 -7.96 -19.79 -22.90
C ASP A 52 -7.39 -21.20 -22.99
N LEU A 53 -8.28 -22.20 -23.05
CA LEU A 53 -7.91 -23.61 -22.93
C LEU A 53 -6.85 -24.04 -23.95
N ARG A 54 -6.93 -23.50 -25.18
CA ARG A 54 -5.97 -23.80 -26.26
C ARG A 54 -4.56 -23.33 -25.92
N ASP A 55 -4.44 -22.14 -25.33
CA ASP A 55 -3.14 -21.55 -24.97
C ASP A 55 -2.59 -22.18 -23.69
N ARG A 56 -3.46 -22.63 -22.80
CA ARG A 56 -3.10 -23.30 -21.56
C ARG A 56 -2.58 -24.73 -21.78
N GLN A 57 -3.12 -25.47 -22.76
CA GLN A 57 -2.69 -26.86 -23.00
C GLN A 57 -1.20 -26.96 -23.35
N GLY A 58 -0.43 -27.64 -22.51
CA GLY A 58 1.00 -27.84 -22.74
C GLY A 58 1.86 -26.59 -22.49
N SER A 59 1.30 -25.53 -21.93
CA SER A 59 2.01 -24.28 -21.65
C SER A 59 3.04 -24.45 -20.53
N THR A 60 3.95 -23.48 -20.41
CA THR A 60 4.83 -23.33 -19.24
C THR A 60 4.30 -22.22 -18.35
N MET A 61 4.24 -22.44 -17.04
CA MET A 61 3.99 -21.40 -16.03
C MET A 61 5.09 -21.39 -14.97
N VAL A 62 5.30 -20.22 -14.36
CA VAL A 62 6.27 -20.04 -13.26
C VAL A 62 5.53 -19.93 -11.93
N VAL A 63 6.04 -20.56 -10.87
CA VAL A 63 5.47 -20.48 -9.53
C VAL A 63 6.58 -20.21 -8.51
N GLY A 64 6.32 -19.31 -7.57
CA GLY A 64 7.22 -19.04 -6.46
C GLY A 64 6.59 -18.09 -5.46
N GLY A 65 7.25 -17.89 -4.34
CA GLY A 65 6.77 -16.97 -3.31
C GLY A 65 7.90 -16.42 -2.46
N ASP A 66 7.50 -15.60 -1.51
CA ASP A 66 8.43 -14.93 -0.58
C ASP A 66 8.82 -15.78 0.64
N GLY A 67 8.28 -17.00 0.74
CA GLY A 67 8.56 -17.92 1.83
C GLY A 67 7.72 -17.72 3.08
N ARG A 68 6.72 -16.80 3.06
CA ARG A 68 5.79 -16.63 4.18
C ARG A 68 5.05 -17.93 4.52
N PHE A 69 4.51 -17.98 5.73
CA PHE A 69 3.64 -19.06 6.17
C PHE A 69 2.54 -19.36 5.15
N PHE A 70 2.21 -20.65 4.97
CA PHE A 70 1.26 -21.17 3.96
C PHE A 70 1.80 -21.22 2.51
N ASN A 71 3.00 -20.70 2.22
CA ASN A 71 3.58 -20.73 0.86
C ASN A 71 3.70 -22.15 0.28
N GLN A 72 4.33 -23.09 1.00
CA GLN A 72 4.51 -24.46 0.53
C GLN A 72 3.17 -25.19 0.28
N THR A 73 2.22 -25.03 1.20
CA THR A 73 0.86 -25.60 1.07
C THR A 73 0.15 -25.08 -0.18
N ALA A 74 0.28 -23.78 -0.46
CA ALA A 74 -0.32 -23.18 -1.65
C ALA A 74 0.37 -23.65 -2.95
N ILE A 75 1.69 -23.81 -2.95
CA ILE A 75 2.43 -24.37 -4.11
C ILE A 75 1.93 -25.78 -4.41
N GLU A 76 1.81 -26.63 -3.41
CA GLU A 76 1.34 -28.01 -3.59
C GLU A 76 -0.02 -28.05 -4.29
N VAL A 77 -0.99 -27.26 -3.81
CA VAL A 77 -2.31 -27.13 -4.45
C VAL A 77 -2.20 -26.60 -5.88
N ILE A 78 -1.37 -25.58 -6.12
CA ILE A 78 -1.18 -25.00 -7.46
C ILE A 78 -0.60 -26.04 -8.43
N VAL A 79 0.36 -26.86 -8.00
CA VAL A 79 0.93 -27.92 -8.83
C VAL A 79 -0.14 -28.95 -9.21
N GLN A 80 -0.88 -29.44 -8.22
CA GLN A 80 -1.95 -30.42 -8.43
C GLN A 80 -3.03 -29.89 -9.39
N MET A 81 -3.40 -28.61 -9.24
CA MET A 81 -4.41 -27.97 -10.08
C MET A 81 -3.87 -27.61 -11.47
N ALA A 82 -2.60 -27.19 -11.61
CA ALA A 82 -1.96 -26.91 -12.89
C ALA A 82 -1.94 -28.16 -13.78
N ALA A 83 -1.54 -29.29 -13.20
CA ALA A 83 -1.54 -30.61 -13.84
C ALA A 83 -2.94 -30.96 -14.35
N ALA A 84 -3.96 -30.87 -13.48
CA ALA A 84 -5.35 -31.14 -13.81
C ALA A 84 -5.93 -30.18 -14.87
N ASN A 85 -5.46 -28.94 -14.92
CA ASN A 85 -5.92 -27.91 -15.86
C ASN A 85 -5.18 -27.94 -17.21
N GLY A 86 -4.21 -28.84 -17.39
CA GLY A 86 -3.52 -29.07 -18.66
C GLY A 86 -2.34 -28.14 -18.93
N VAL A 87 -1.82 -27.45 -17.91
CA VAL A 87 -0.47 -26.86 -17.99
C VAL A 87 0.52 -27.99 -18.25
N GLY A 88 1.47 -27.80 -19.16
CA GLY A 88 2.44 -28.84 -19.52
C GLY A 88 3.66 -28.86 -18.61
N ARG A 89 4.11 -27.68 -18.19
CA ARG A 89 5.31 -27.50 -17.38
C ARG A 89 5.14 -26.41 -16.32
N LEU A 90 5.59 -26.69 -15.10
CA LEU A 90 5.85 -25.67 -14.08
C LEU A 90 7.35 -25.48 -13.87
N ILE A 91 7.78 -24.22 -13.76
CA ILE A 91 9.11 -23.85 -13.27
C ILE A 91 8.92 -23.27 -11.88
N ILE A 92 9.54 -23.88 -10.87
CA ILE A 92 9.37 -23.51 -9.47
C ILE A 92 10.73 -23.21 -8.85
N GLY A 93 10.80 -22.15 -8.04
CA GLY A 93 12.03 -21.84 -7.31
C GLY A 93 12.35 -22.90 -6.26
N HIS A 94 13.63 -23.10 -5.96
CA HIS A 94 14.08 -24.01 -4.92
C HIS A 94 13.41 -23.69 -3.58
N HIS A 95 12.89 -24.70 -2.87
CA HIS A 95 12.06 -24.56 -1.67
C HIS A 95 10.77 -23.72 -1.86
N GLY A 96 10.35 -23.48 -3.11
CA GLY A 96 9.24 -22.58 -3.43
C GLY A 96 9.58 -21.09 -3.29
N ILE A 97 10.86 -20.74 -3.16
CA ILE A 97 11.35 -19.38 -2.96
C ILE A 97 11.74 -18.79 -4.31
N MET A 98 11.11 -17.68 -4.71
CA MET A 98 11.52 -16.90 -5.88
C MET A 98 10.95 -15.49 -5.78
N SER A 99 11.81 -14.47 -5.89
CA SER A 99 11.39 -13.07 -5.78
C SER A 99 10.47 -12.66 -6.93
N THR A 100 9.63 -11.65 -6.71
CA THR A 100 8.78 -11.09 -7.76
C THR A 100 9.58 -10.64 -9.00
N PRO A 101 10.72 -9.93 -8.85
CA PRO A 101 11.61 -9.62 -9.98
C PRO A 101 12.15 -10.85 -10.70
N ALA A 102 12.55 -11.89 -9.96
CA ALA A 102 13.08 -13.13 -10.54
C ALA A 102 11.99 -13.90 -11.29
N ILE A 103 10.76 -13.95 -10.80
CA ILE A 103 9.62 -14.56 -11.51
C ILE A 103 9.38 -13.82 -12.83
N SER A 104 9.37 -12.48 -12.83
CA SER A 104 9.24 -11.69 -14.06
C SER A 104 10.36 -12.01 -15.07
N CYS A 105 11.60 -12.11 -14.59
CA CYS A 105 12.76 -12.52 -15.39
C CYS A 105 12.58 -13.92 -15.99
N VAL A 106 12.19 -14.92 -15.19
CA VAL A 106 12.02 -16.32 -15.60
C VAL A 106 10.87 -16.47 -16.60
N ILE A 107 9.73 -15.79 -16.39
CA ILE A 107 8.61 -15.77 -17.34
C ILE A 107 9.10 -15.32 -18.72
N ARG A 108 9.81 -14.19 -18.76
CA ARG A 108 10.33 -13.59 -20.00
C ARG A 108 11.38 -14.47 -20.67
N LYS A 109 12.32 -15.02 -19.89
CA LYS A 109 13.40 -15.89 -20.37
C LYS A 109 12.87 -17.16 -21.02
N TYR A 110 11.90 -17.82 -20.38
CA TYR A 110 11.35 -19.10 -20.84
C TYR A 110 10.08 -18.96 -21.70
N LYS A 111 9.65 -17.72 -21.97
CA LYS A 111 8.40 -17.43 -22.69
C LYS A 111 7.20 -18.19 -22.10
N ALA A 112 7.14 -18.19 -20.77
CA ALA A 112 6.02 -18.79 -20.04
C ALA A 112 4.73 -18.00 -20.33
N ILE A 113 3.57 -18.65 -20.22
CA ILE A 113 2.27 -17.98 -20.43
C ILE A 113 1.92 -17.03 -19.27
N GLY A 114 2.61 -17.16 -18.15
CA GLY A 114 2.46 -16.34 -16.97
C GLY A 114 3.10 -16.99 -15.75
N GLY A 115 2.80 -16.46 -14.57
CA GLY A 115 3.23 -17.03 -13.30
C GLY A 115 2.34 -16.65 -12.14
N ILE A 116 2.32 -17.52 -11.12
CA ILE A 116 1.60 -17.30 -9.86
C ILE A 116 2.64 -16.99 -8.78
N ILE A 117 2.47 -15.85 -8.12
CA ILE A 117 3.40 -15.38 -7.08
C ILE A 117 2.68 -15.40 -5.74
N LEU A 118 3.24 -16.13 -4.79
CA LEU A 118 2.69 -16.31 -3.45
C LEU A 118 3.34 -15.30 -2.50
N THR A 119 2.67 -14.17 -2.34
CA THR A 119 3.17 -13.04 -1.56
C THR A 119 2.05 -12.03 -1.29
N ALA A 120 2.09 -11.39 -0.12
CA ALA A 120 1.36 -10.14 0.15
C ALA A 120 2.30 -8.91 0.18
N SER A 121 3.49 -9.02 -0.43
CA SER A 121 4.54 -7.99 -0.49
C SER A 121 4.89 -7.53 0.92
N HIS A 122 4.78 -6.23 1.20
CA HIS A 122 5.13 -5.63 2.48
C HIS A 122 4.29 -6.10 3.69
N ASN A 123 3.12 -6.70 3.49
CA ASN A 123 2.26 -7.14 4.61
C ASN A 123 2.93 -8.24 5.47
N PRO A 124 2.65 -8.27 6.80
CA PRO A 124 3.26 -9.24 7.72
C PRO A 124 2.87 -10.69 7.40
N GLY A 125 3.76 -11.62 7.74
CA GLY A 125 3.61 -13.07 7.54
C GLY A 125 3.19 -13.80 8.82
N GLY A 126 3.32 -15.13 8.81
CA GLY A 126 2.96 -15.98 9.95
C GLY A 126 1.49 -16.42 10.00
N PRO A 127 1.10 -17.30 10.93
CA PRO A 127 -0.26 -17.86 11.01
C PRO A 127 -1.39 -16.84 11.17
N GLU A 128 -1.13 -15.75 11.90
CA GLU A 128 -2.07 -14.63 12.10
C GLU A 128 -1.87 -13.49 11.08
N GLY A 129 -0.90 -13.66 10.17
CA GLY A 129 -0.53 -12.67 9.17
C GLY A 129 -1.37 -12.73 7.90
N ASP A 130 -0.84 -12.09 6.86
CA ASP A 130 -1.47 -11.99 5.55
C ASP A 130 -0.83 -12.94 4.54
N PHE A 131 -1.67 -13.51 3.68
CA PHE A 131 -1.26 -14.29 2.52
C PHE A 131 -1.82 -13.66 1.25
N GLY A 132 -1.09 -13.81 0.14
CA GLY A 132 -1.49 -13.22 -1.12
C GLY A 132 -1.12 -14.07 -2.32
N ILE A 133 -1.90 -13.92 -3.38
CA ILE A 133 -1.71 -14.59 -4.66
C ILE A 133 -1.75 -13.53 -5.75
N LYS A 134 -0.59 -13.23 -6.33
CA LYS A 134 -0.46 -12.41 -7.55
C LYS A 134 -0.46 -13.30 -8.78
N PHE A 135 -0.92 -12.76 -9.90
CA PHE A 135 -0.84 -13.42 -11.20
C PHE A 135 -0.19 -12.47 -12.21
N ASN A 136 0.91 -12.93 -12.81
CA ASN A 136 1.61 -12.24 -13.88
C ASN A 136 1.34 -12.93 -15.21
N THR A 137 1.25 -12.15 -16.28
CA THR A 137 0.96 -12.66 -17.64
C THR A 137 2.24 -12.89 -18.44
N ALA A 138 2.12 -13.33 -19.70
CA ALA A 138 3.24 -13.75 -20.54
C ALA A 138 4.34 -12.69 -20.75
N ASN A 139 4.03 -11.40 -20.62
CA ASN A 139 5.05 -10.34 -20.71
C ASN A 139 5.97 -10.29 -19.46
N GLY A 140 5.59 -10.99 -18.38
CA GLY A 140 6.27 -11.05 -17.10
C GLY A 140 5.72 -10.09 -16.04
N GLY A 141 4.74 -9.25 -16.36
CA GLY A 141 4.20 -8.23 -15.46
C GLY A 141 2.84 -8.57 -14.88
N PRO A 142 2.34 -7.76 -13.92
CA PRO A 142 1.04 -7.96 -13.30
C PRO A 142 -0.09 -8.07 -14.32
N ALA A 143 -1.08 -8.92 -14.04
CA ALA A 143 -2.27 -9.02 -14.86
C ALA A 143 -2.99 -7.67 -15.03
N GLN A 144 -3.30 -7.34 -16.28
CA GLN A 144 -4.07 -6.15 -16.62
C GLN A 144 -5.51 -6.26 -16.11
N GLU A 145 -6.21 -5.12 -16.05
CA GLU A 145 -7.54 -5.04 -15.45
C GLU A 145 -8.58 -5.95 -16.10
N ALA A 146 -8.50 -6.11 -17.42
CA ALA A 146 -9.36 -7.05 -18.15
C ALA A 146 -9.19 -8.49 -17.65
N VAL A 147 -7.95 -8.90 -17.36
CA VAL A 147 -7.63 -10.25 -16.86
C VAL A 147 -8.07 -10.41 -15.40
N THR A 148 -7.77 -9.44 -14.54
CA THR A 148 -8.19 -9.50 -13.12
C THR A 148 -9.72 -9.47 -12.98
N ASN A 149 -10.41 -8.72 -13.83
CA ASN A 149 -11.88 -8.73 -13.88
C ASN A 149 -12.40 -10.07 -14.39
N LYS A 150 -11.79 -10.68 -15.42
CA LYS A 150 -12.15 -12.03 -15.89
C LYS A 150 -12.00 -13.07 -14.77
N ILE A 151 -10.89 -13.04 -14.02
CA ILE A 151 -10.66 -13.91 -12.87
C ILE A 151 -11.77 -13.73 -11.82
N PHE A 152 -12.11 -12.49 -11.47
CA PHE A 152 -13.15 -12.20 -10.47
C PHE A 152 -14.55 -12.63 -10.94
N GLN A 153 -14.88 -12.47 -12.22
CA GLN A 153 -16.17 -12.94 -12.74
C GLN A 153 -16.26 -14.47 -12.65
N ILE A 154 -15.19 -15.18 -13.03
CA ILE A 154 -15.14 -16.65 -12.93
C ILE A 154 -15.27 -17.08 -11.46
N SER A 155 -14.56 -16.43 -10.53
CA SER A 155 -14.62 -16.81 -9.11
C SER A 155 -16.00 -16.64 -8.49
N ARG A 156 -16.82 -15.75 -9.04
CA ARG A 156 -18.20 -15.51 -8.58
C ARG A 156 -19.22 -16.50 -9.14
N SER A 157 -18.87 -17.27 -10.16
CA SER A 157 -19.75 -18.23 -10.82
C SER A 157 -19.17 -19.65 -10.88
N ILE A 158 -18.08 -19.91 -10.15
CA ILE A 158 -17.43 -21.22 -10.14
C ILE A 158 -18.28 -22.26 -9.40
N GLU A 159 -18.47 -23.43 -10.04
CA GLU A 159 -19.26 -24.55 -9.50
C GLU A 159 -18.40 -25.79 -9.24
N GLU A 160 -17.24 -25.89 -9.88
CA GLU A 160 -16.29 -26.99 -9.70
C GLU A 160 -14.84 -26.53 -9.99
N PHE A 161 -13.87 -27.30 -9.49
CA PHE A 161 -12.47 -27.19 -9.88
C PHE A 161 -11.84 -28.55 -10.13
N ALA A 162 -10.83 -28.58 -11.00
CA ALA A 162 -10.08 -29.79 -11.32
C ALA A 162 -8.77 -29.84 -10.52
N ILE A 163 -8.45 -31.00 -9.94
CA ILE A 163 -7.24 -31.22 -9.15
C ILE A 163 -6.72 -32.65 -9.33
N CYS A 164 -5.42 -32.85 -9.07
CA CYS A 164 -4.76 -34.15 -9.06
C CYS A 164 -4.22 -34.48 -7.64
N PRO A 165 -5.05 -35.00 -6.72
CA PRO A 165 -4.72 -35.06 -5.29
C PRO A 165 -3.52 -35.94 -4.93
N GLY A 166 -3.24 -36.96 -5.75
CA GLY A 166 -2.11 -37.87 -5.54
C GLY A 166 -0.77 -37.33 -6.07
N LEU A 167 -0.74 -36.14 -6.66
CA LEU A 167 0.47 -35.52 -7.16
C LEU A 167 1.18 -34.80 -6.03
N HIS A 168 2.42 -35.22 -5.75
CA HIS A 168 3.32 -34.59 -4.78
C HIS A 168 4.64 -34.23 -5.44
N VAL A 169 5.16 -33.03 -5.16
CA VAL A 169 6.45 -32.56 -5.67
C VAL A 169 7.44 -32.39 -4.54
N ASP A 170 8.68 -32.84 -4.76
CA ASP A 170 9.78 -32.47 -3.89
C ASP A 170 10.34 -31.10 -4.28
N LEU A 171 10.08 -30.07 -3.47
CA LEU A 171 10.60 -28.71 -3.69
C LEU A 171 12.08 -28.54 -3.29
N THR A 172 12.69 -29.55 -2.64
CA THR A 172 14.04 -29.48 -2.07
C THR A 172 15.13 -29.97 -3.00
N THR A 173 14.79 -30.77 -4.02
CA THR A 173 15.75 -31.29 -4.99
C THR A 173 15.66 -30.53 -6.31
N LEU A 174 16.75 -29.86 -6.69
CA LEU A 174 16.88 -29.21 -7.99
C LEU A 174 16.74 -30.21 -9.14
N GLY A 175 16.11 -29.79 -10.23
CA GLY A 175 15.99 -30.57 -11.46
C GLY A 175 14.56 -30.89 -11.85
N ARG A 176 14.42 -31.88 -12.73
CA ARG A 176 13.15 -32.21 -13.40
C ARG A 176 12.46 -33.39 -12.71
N GLN A 177 11.17 -33.23 -12.44
CA GLN A 177 10.25 -34.27 -12.01
C GLN A 177 9.12 -34.41 -13.03
N THR A 178 8.78 -35.62 -13.42
CA THR A 178 7.75 -35.91 -14.44
C THR A 178 6.66 -36.79 -13.88
N PHE A 179 5.42 -36.46 -14.22
CA PHE A 179 4.22 -37.10 -13.68
C PHE A 179 3.30 -37.51 -14.82
N ASP A 180 2.97 -38.79 -14.90
CA ASP A 180 1.99 -39.32 -15.85
C ASP A 180 0.58 -39.11 -15.30
N LEU A 181 -0.28 -38.44 -16.07
CA LEU A 181 -1.66 -38.16 -15.71
C LEU A 181 -2.61 -39.05 -16.52
N GLU A 182 -3.70 -39.48 -15.90
CA GLU A 182 -4.74 -40.24 -16.59
C GLU A 182 -5.30 -39.43 -17.77
N ASN A 183 -5.53 -40.09 -18.91
CA ASN A 183 -6.08 -39.46 -20.13
C ASN A 183 -5.26 -38.30 -20.71
N LYS A 184 -3.96 -38.21 -20.40
CA LYS A 184 -3.02 -37.25 -21.02
C LYS A 184 -1.88 -37.97 -21.73
N PHE A 185 -1.63 -37.60 -22.99
CA PHE A 185 -0.57 -38.22 -23.81
C PHE A 185 0.85 -37.77 -23.45
N LYS A 186 1.01 -36.57 -22.88
CA LYS A 186 2.31 -36.02 -22.48
C LYS A 186 2.36 -35.92 -20.96
N PRO A 187 3.49 -36.28 -20.33
CA PRO A 187 3.65 -36.14 -18.89
C PRO A 187 3.64 -34.66 -18.51
N PHE A 188 3.09 -34.38 -17.33
CA PHE A 188 3.23 -33.09 -16.67
C PHE A 188 4.64 -32.98 -16.10
N THR A 189 5.30 -31.84 -16.31
CA THR A 189 6.68 -31.64 -15.88
C THR A 189 6.78 -30.54 -14.83
N VAL A 190 7.52 -30.80 -13.75
CA VAL A 190 7.91 -29.78 -12.78
C VAL A 190 9.42 -29.65 -12.79
N GLU A 191 9.91 -28.43 -12.93
CA GLU A 191 11.33 -28.09 -12.96
C GLU A 191 11.65 -27.20 -11.76
N ILE A 192 12.34 -27.78 -10.76
CA ILE A 192 12.82 -27.04 -9.59
C ILE A 192 14.15 -26.39 -9.99
N VAL A 193 14.19 -25.06 -9.99
CA VAL A 193 15.35 -24.26 -10.42
C VAL A 193 15.96 -23.50 -9.25
N ASP A 194 17.24 -23.20 -9.36
CA ASP A 194 17.88 -22.24 -8.46
C ASP A 194 17.15 -20.90 -8.52
N SER A 195 16.83 -20.36 -7.34
CA SER A 195 16.00 -19.16 -7.19
C SER A 195 16.69 -17.90 -7.74
N VAL A 196 18.03 -17.87 -7.78
CA VAL A 196 18.83 -16.68 -8.05
C VAL A 196 19.43 -16.71 -9.46
N ASP A 197 19.84 -17.86 -9.97
CA ASP A 197 20.66 -17.99 -11.19
C ASP A 197 20.16 -17.20 -12.40
N SER A 198 18.87 -17.33 -12.76
CA SER A 198 18.35 -16.63 -13.95
C SER A 198 18.36 -15.11 -13.75
N TYR A 199 18.09 -14.64 -12.53
CA TYR A 199 18.09 -13.23 -12.19
C TYR A 199 19.52 -12.67 -12.07
N ALA A 200 20.45 -13.38 -11.40
CA ALA A 200 21.86 -13.00 -11.34
C ALA A 200 22.47 -12.85 -12.74
N ASN A 201 22.15 -13.79 -13.64
CA ASN A 201 22.54 -13.68 -15.05
C ASN A 201 21.99 -12.41 -15.73
N LEU A 202 20.74 -12.03 -15.43
CA LEU A 202 20.14 -10.81 -15.98
C LEU A 202 20.89 -9.57 -15.50
N VAL A 203 21.08 -9.41 -14.18
CA VAL A 203 21.73 -8.20 -13.63
C VAL A 203 23.21 -8.10 -14.01
N ARG A 204 23.92 -9.22 -14.20
CA ARG A 204 25.27 -9.25 -14.77
C ARG A 204 25.37 -8.67 -16.18
N ASN A 205 24.30 -8.78 -16.97
CA ASN A 205 24.24 -8.20 -18.30
C ASN A 205 23.79 -6.72 -18.30
N ILE A 206 23.32 -6.20 -17.17
CA ILE A 206 22.82 -4.82 -17.03
C ILE A 206 23.90 -3.90 -16.47
N PHE A 207 24.60 -4.37 -15.43
CA PHE A 207 25.54 -3.57 -14.64
C PHE A 207 27.00 -3.98 -14.89
N ASP A 208 27.91 -3.06 -14.62
CA ASP A 208 29.35 -3.35 -14.62
C ASP A 208 29.75 -3.98 -13.28
N PHE A 209 29.74 -5.32 -13.24
CA PHE A 209 30.11 -6.07 -12.03
C PHE A 209 31.58 -5.89 -11.64
N ALA A 210 32.48 -5.53 -12.57
CA ALA A 210 33.87 -5.26 -12.23
C ALA A 210 33.98 -3.93 -11.46
N ALA A 211 33.31 -2.87 -11.94
CA ALA A 211 33.27 -1.59 -11.25
C ALA A 211 32.57 -1.70 -9.87
N LEU A 212 31.47 -2.46 -9.80
CA LEU A 212 30.77 -2.71 -8.53
C LEU A 212 31.62 -3.51 -7.54
N LYS A 213 32.33 -4.55 -8.03
CA LYS A 213 33.24 -5.33 -7.19
C LYS A 213 34.39 -4.48 -6.65
N GLU A 214 34.96 -3.60 -7.46
CA GLU A 214 35.99 -2.65 -7.02
C GLU A 214 35.45 -1.68 -5.96
N LEU A 215 34.22 -1.18 -6.13
CA LEU A 215 33.57 -0.31 -5.14
C LEU A 215 33.34 -1.01 -3.80
N LEU A 216 33.03 -2.30 -3.80
CA LEU A 216 32.58 -3.03 -2.60
C LEU A 216 33.66 -3.90 -1.94
N SER A 217 34.73 -4.24 -2.65
CA SER A 217 35.80 -5.13 -2.15
C SER A 217 37.22 -4.70 -2.51
N GLY A 218 37.37 -3.60 -3.25
CA GLY A 218 38.68 -3.03 -3.59
C GLY A 218 39.39 -2.37 -2.39
N GLU A 219 40.52 -1.73 -2.66
CA GLU A 219 41.37 -1.11 -1.63
C GLU A 219 40.62 0.02 -0.89
N ASN A 220 39.85 0.82 -1.63
CA ASN A 220 39.05 1.94 -1.11
C ASN A 220 37.55 1.61 -1.10
N HIS A 221 37.19 0.39 -0.70
CA HIS A 221 35.81 -0.05 -0.69
C HIS A 221 34.93 0.77 0.27
N ILE A 222 33.66 0.93 -0.08
CA ILE A 222 32.66 1.51 0.81
C ILE A 222 32.10 0.46 1.76
N SER A 223 31.73 0.86 2.97
CA SER A 223 31.08 -0.04 3.94
C SER A 223 29.58 -0.03 3.77
N ILE A 224 28.97 -1.20 3.52
CA ILE A 224 27.51 -1.29 3.27
C ILE A 224 26.77 -2.20 4.25
N ARG A 225 25.47 -1.92 4.41
CA ARG A 225 24.48 -2.83 5.02
C ARG A 225 23.28 -3.03 4.12
N ILE A 226 22.89 -4.28 3.93
CA ILE A 226 21.75 -4.67 3.11
C ILE A 226 20.85 -5.60 3.93
N ASP A 227 19.67 -5.10 4.29
CA ASP A 227 18.67 -5.80 5.10
C ASP A 227 17.60 -6.42 4.21
N ALA A 228 17.50 -7.75 4.22
CA ALA A 228 16.45 -8.46 3.47
C ALA A 228 15.14 -8.61 4.28
N MET A 229 15.08 -8.10 5.51
CA MET A 229 13.92 -8.14 6.41
C MET A 229 13.33 -9.56 6.56
N HIS A 230 14.19 -10.57 6.58
CA HIS A 230 13.83 -12.00 6.61
C HIS A 230 12.94 -12.45 5.44
N GLY A 231 12.89 -11.68 4.36
CA GLY A 231 12.12 -11.96 3.15
C GLY A 231 12.93 -12.63 2.05
N VAL A 232 12.32 -12.69 0.86
CA VAL A 232 12.82 -13.43 -0.31
C VAL A 232 14.15 -12.92 -0.84
N ALA A 233 14.50 -11.65 -0.57
CA ALA A 233 15.72 -11.04 -1.09
C ALA A 233 17.00 -11.64 -0.48
N GLY A 234 16.91 -12.34 0.66
CA GLY A 234 18.07 -12.85 1.40
C GLY A 234 19.06 -13.69 0.57
N PRO A 235 18.61 -14.76 -0.12
CA PRO A 235 19.46 -15.55 -1.01
C PRO A 235 20.09 -14.73 -2.14
N TYR A 236 19.36 -13.75 -2.69
CA TYR A 236 19.87 -12.86 -3.74
C TYR A 236 20.95 -11.93 -3.22
N VAL A 237 20.78 -11.37 -2.02
CA VAL A 237 21.78 -10.52 -1.37
C VAL A 237 23.08 -11.30 -1.15
N ARG A 238 22.98 -12.51 -0.57
CA ARG A 238 24.14 -13.37 -0.32
C ARG A 238 24.87 -13.74 -1.62
N ARG A 239 24.13 -14.20 -2.62
CA ARG A 239 24.73 -14.64 -3.88
C ARG A 239 25.34 -13.48 -4.67
N ILE A 240 24.61 -12.39 -4.86
CA ILE A 240 25.04 -11.30 -5.75
C ILE A 240 26.04 -10.40 -5.02
N PHE A 241 25.73 -9.92 -3.82
CA PHE A 241 26.56 -8.92 -3.15
C PHE A 241 27.75 -9.56 -2.42
N CYS A 242 27.54 -10.66 -1.67
CA CYS A 242 28.64 -11.27 -0.92
C CYS A 242 29.50 -12.18 -1.81
N GLU A 243 28.91 -13.15 -2.52
CA GLU A 243 29.69 -14.14 -3.28
C GLU A 243 30.25 -13.57 -4.60
N GLU A 244 29.43 -12.90 -5.41
CA GLU A 244 29.88 -12.38 -6.72
C GLU A 244 30.64 -11.03 -6.61
N LEU A 245 30.08 -10.06 -5.88
CA LEU A 245 30.66 -8.71 -5.74
C LEU A 245 31.66 -8.56 -4.57
N GLY A 246 31.78 -9.56 -3.70
CA GLY A 246 32.82 -9.62 -2.67
C GLY A 246 32.54 -8.82 -1.40
N CYS A 247 31.30 -8.42 -1.14
CA CYS A 247 30.94 -7.80 0.14
C CYS A 247 31.20 -8.77 1.31
N PRO A 248 31.72 -8.28 2.45
CA PRO A 248 31.79 -9.06 3.67
C PRO A 248 30.43 -9.68 4.05
N ALA A 249 30.45 -10.89 4.60
CA ALA A 249 29.21 -11.60 4.96
C ALA A 249 28.34 -10.84 5.98
N ASN A 250 28.93 -9.98 6.81
CA ASN A 250 28.23 -9.14 7.78
C ASN A 250 27.54 -7.92 7.14
N SER A 251 27.72 -7.67 5.85
CA SER A 251 26.90 -6.70 5.10
C SER A 251 25.49 -7.23 4.81
N ALA A 252 25.30 -8.55 4.80
CA ALA A 252 24.01 -9.20 4.58
C ALA A 252 23.26 -9.37 5.91
N ILE A 253 22.25 -8.53 6.14
CA ILE A 253 21.43 -8.50 7.36
C ILE A 253 20.09 -9.19 7.10
N ASN A 254 19.64 -10.01 8.05
CA ASN A 254 18.36 -10.73 7.99
C ASN A 254 18.12 -11.50 6.68
N CYS A 255 19.18 -12.03 6.06
CA CYS A 255 19.16 -12.69 4.74
C CYS A 255 18.77 -14.17 4.76
N VAL A 256 18.04 -14.62 5.79
CA VAL A 256 17.43 -15.96 5.84
C VAL A 256 15.92 -15.76 5.77
N PRO A 257 15.24 -16.26 4.72
CA PRO A 257 13.79 -16.21 4.63
C PRO A 257 13.13 -16.93 5.82
N LEU A 258 12.17 -16.28 6.48
CA LEU A 258 11.39 -16.84 7.58
C LEU A 258 9.89 -16.71 7.29
N GLU A 259 9.10 -17.71 7.70
CA GLU A 259 7.66 -17.78 7.40
C GLU A 259 6.85 -16.62 8.02
N ASP A 260 7.34 -16.03 9.10
CA ASP A 260 6.77 -14.89 9.81
C ASP A 260 7.62 -13.62 9.68
N PHE A 261 8.65 -13.64 8.83
CA PHE A 261 9.63 -12.56 8.68
C PHE A 261 10.30 -12.14 10.00
N GLY A 262 10.48 -13.08 10.95
CA GLY A 262 11.03 -12.77 12.27
C GLY A 262 10.05 -12.03 13.18
N GLY A 263 8.75 -12.11 12.90
CA GLY A 263 7.69 -11.38 13.61
C GLY A 263 7.63 -9.89 13.25
N GLN A 264 8.35 -9.46 12.20
CA GLN A 264 8.43 -8.08 11.75
C GLN A 264 7.53 -7.83 10.53
N HIS A 265 7.26 -6.55 10.26
CA HIS A 265 6.57 -6.11 9.06
C HIS A 265 7.62 -5.86 7.95
N PRO A 266 7.66 -6.66 6.86
CA PRO A 266 8.70 -6.54 5.84
C PRO A 266 8.40 -5.37 4.87
N ASP A 267 8.28 -4.15 5.41
CA ASP A 267 8.09 -2.92 4.63
C ASP A 267 9.30 -1.99 4.78
N PRO A 268 10.09 -1.74 3.73
CA PRO A 268 11.32 -0.98 3.82
C PRO A 268 11.01 0.51 3.93
N ASN A 269 10.75 0.98 5.15
CA ASN A 269 10.56 2.39 5.47
C ASN A 269 11.20 2.74 6.82
N LEU A 270 11.27 4.03 7.15
CA LEU A 270 11.94 4.52 8.36
C LEU A 270 11.32 4.00 9.67
N THR A 271 10.07 3.53 9.65
CA THR A 271 9.37 2.98 10.81
C THR A 271 9.69 1.50 11.02
N TYR A 272 9.53 0.67 9.99
CA TYR A 272 9.68 -0.79 10.15
C TYR A 272 11.11 -1.29 9.95
N ALA A 273 11.94 -0.58 9.18
CA ALA A 273 13.37 -0.87 9.06
C ALA A 273 14.21 -0.07 10.08
N ALA A 274 13.67 0.14 11.28
CA ALA A 274 14.30 0.94 12.34
C ALA A 274 15.69 0.40 12.72
N ASP A 275 15.85 -0.92 12.80
CA ASP A 275 17.14 -1.55 13.12
C ASP A 275 18.23 -1.20 12.11
N LEU A 276 17.88 -1.15 10.81
CA LEU A 276 18.78 -0.69 9.77
C LEU A 276 19.11 0.80 9.97
N VAL A 277 18.11 1.65 10.14
CA VAL A 277 18.29 3.10 10.36
C VAL A 277 19.21 3.35 11.55
N ASP A 278 18.97 2.69 12.67
CA ASP A 278 19.79 2.79 13.88
C ASP A 278 21.24 2.36 13.63
N SER A 279 21.45 1.26 12.89
CA SER A 279 22.80 0.81 12.54
C SER A 279 23.59 1.78 11.64
N MET A 280 22.89 2.66 10.90
CA MET A 280 23.50 3.65 10.00
C MET A 280 23.87 4.97 10.72
N LYS A 281 23.26 5.28 11.87
CA LYS A 281 23.39 6.59 12.57
C LYS A 281 24.82 6.95 12.94
N ASP A 282 25.59 5.98 13.42
CA ASP A 282 26.95 6.19 13.90
C ASP A 282 27.97 6.48 12.78
N GLY A 283 27.55 6.43 11.51
CA GLY A 283 28.41 6.76 10.36
C GLY A 283 29.45 5.70 10.03
N LYS A 284 29.32 4.49 10.57
CA LYS A 284 30.20 3.35 10.25
C LYS A 284 30.02 2.84 8.82
N TYR A 285 28.82 2.98 8.28
CA TYR A 285 28.44 2.51 6.95
C TYR A 285 28.13 3.70 6.04
N ASP A 286 28.57 3.63 4.79
CA ASP A 286 28.40 4.69 3.80
C ASP A 286 27.09 4.51 3.00
N PHE A 287 26.58 3.27 2.92
CA PHE A 287 25.37 2.92 2.19
C PHE A 287 24.55 1.84 2.92
N GLY A 288 23.24 2.07 3.02
CA GLY A 288 22.28 1.15 3.61
C GLY A 288 21.13 0.87 2.65
N ALA A 289 20.61 -0.35 2.61
CA ALA A 289 19.39 -0.67 1.89
C ALA A 289 18.52 -1.69 2.61
N ALA A 290 17.20 -1.60 2.46
CA ALA A 290 16.24 -2.60 2.93
C ALA A 290 15.29 -3.02 1.80
N PHE A 291 14.81 -4.26 1.82
CA PHE A 291 13.85 -4.80 0.84
C PHE A 291 12.54 -5.23 1.49
N ASP A 292 11.44 -5.23 0.72
CA ASP A 292 10.18 -5.80 1.18
C ASP A 292 10.13 -7.34 1.04
N GLY A 293 9.01 -7.93 1.49
CA GLY A 293 8.83 -9.38 1.55
C GLY A 293 9.17 -10.11 0.24
N ASP A 294 8.70 -9.60 -0.90
CA ASP A 294 8.94 -10.21 -2.23
C ASP A 294 10.04 -9.53 -3.08
N GLY A 295 10.77 -8.58 -2.50
CA GLY A 295 11.97 -7.97 -3.08
C GLY A 295 11.72 -7.01 -4.23
N ASP A 296 10.49 -6.53 -4.39
CA ASP A 296 10.10 -5.60 -5.45
C ASP A 296 10.29 -4.12 -5.02
N ARG A 297 10.39 -3.83 -3.72
CA ARG A 297 10.68 -2.51 -3.16
C ARG A 297 12.07 -2.40 -2.56
N SER A 298 12.58 -1.17 -2.48
CA SER A 298 13.81 -0.87 -1.76
C SER A 298 13.80 0.50 -1.10
N MET A 299 14.26 0.56 0.15
CA MET A 299 14.68 1.80 0.80
C MET A 299 16.19 1.98 0.65
N ILE A 300 16.64 3.21 0.45
CA ILE A 300 18.06 3.57 0.32
C ILE A 300 18.42 4.58 1.42
N LEU A 301 19.53 4.33 2.11
CA LEU A 301 20.10 5.19 3.14
C LEU A 301 21.55 5.51 2.81
N GLY A 302 21.93 6.77 3.02
CA GLY A 302 23.32 7.19 3.06
C GLY A 302 23.92 7.06 4.46
N LYS A 303 25.15 7.55 4.60
CA LYS A 303 25.86 7.70 5.86
C LYS A 303 25.01 8.48 6.90
N HIS A 304 25.20 8.17 8.18
CA HIS A 304 24.45 8.79 9.29
C HIS A 304 22.93 8.62 9.23
N GLY A 305 22.44 7.62 8.48
CA GLY A 305 21.01 7.41 8.28
C GLY A 305 20.36 8.44 7.36
N PHE A 306 21.14 9.09 6.48
CA PHE A 306 20.60 10.04 5.50
C PHE A 306 19.56 9.35 4.60
N PHE A 307 18.29 9.73 4.76
CA PHE A 307 17.19 9.10 4.05
C PHE A 307 17.06 9.61 2.62
N VAL A 308 17.13 8.69 1.65
CA VAL A 308 16.83 9.00 0.25
C VAL A 308 15.34 8.77 0.02
N ASN A 309 14.60 9.86 -0.19
CA ASN A 309 13.18 9.77 -0.54
C ASN A 309 13.02 8.97 -1.86
N PRO A 310 12.07 8.03 -1.96
CA PRO A 310 11.90 7.21 -3.16
C PRO A 310 11.58 8.02 -4.43
N CYS A 311 10.95 9.20 -4.30
CA CYS A 311 10.72 10.09 -5.44
C CYS A 311 12.02 10.73 -5.94
N ASP A 312 12.91 11.11 -5.02
CA ASP A 312 14.24 11.61 -5.37
C ASP A 312 15.12 10.47 -5.90
N SER A 313 14.96 9.25 -5.39
CA SER A 313 15.72 8.08 -5.80
C SER A 313 15.62 7.83 -7.31
N VAL A 314 14.40 7.75 -7.85
CA VAL A 314 14.20 7.55 -9.29
C VAL A 314 14.69 8.75 -10.10
N ALA A 315 14.59 9.97 -9.58
CA ALA A 315 15.09 11.18 -10.25
C ALA A 315 16.63 11.21 -10.33
N VAL A 316 17.33 10.81 -9.26
CA VAL A 316 18.80 10.72 -9.23
C VAL A 316 19.29 9.62 -10.17
N ILE A 317 18.62 8.45 -10.17
CA ILE A 317 18.94 7.38 -11.13
C ILE A 317 18.71 7.90 -12.56
N ALA A 318 17.63 8.63 -12.84
CA ALA A 318 17.37 9.21 -14.15
C ALA A 318 18.46 10.20 -14.59
N ASP A 319 18.95 11.07 -13.70
CA ASP A 319 20.00 12.06 -14.00
C ASP A 319 21.37 11.41 -14.25
N ASN A 320 21.60 10.23 -13.67
CA ASN A 320 22.85 9.49 -13.75
C ASN A 320 22.70 8.17 -14.53
N ILE A 321 21.65 8.03 -15.35
CA ILE A 321 21.22 6.76 -15.94
C ILE A 321 22.30 6.12 -16.83
N PHE A 322 23.14 6.95 -17.46
CA PHE A 322 24.26 6.50 -18.29
C PHE A 322 25.47 6.00 -17.50
N CYS A 323 25.44 5.99 -16.16
CA CYS A 323 26.40 5.23 -15.35
C CYS A 323 26.16 3.71 -15.43
N ILE A 324 25.02 3.28 -15.98
CA ILE A 324 24.62 1.87 -16.09
C ILE A 324 24.82 1.42 -17.55
N PRO A 325 25.67 0.40 -17.81
CA PRO A 325 25.98 -0.06 -19.17
C PRO A 325 24.75 -0.40 -20.03
N TYR A 326 23.70 -0.95 -19.42
CA TYR A 326 22.45 -1.24 -20.11
C TYR A 326 21.91 -0.03 -20.89
N PHE A 327 21.78 1.14 -20.24
CA PHE A 327 21.21 2.33 -20.87
C PHE A 327 22.18 3.03 -21.83
N GLN A 328 23.49 2.79 -21.70
CA GLN A 328 24.45 3.21 -22.73
C GLN A 328 24.23 2.45 -24.05
N GLN A 329 23.83 1.18 -23.97
CA GLN A 329 23.61 0.32 -25.13
C GLN A 329 22.19 0.46 -25.71
N THR A 330 21.18 0.53 -24.85
CA THR A 330 19.76 0.55 -25.26
C THR A 330 19.22 1.96 -25.49
N GLY A 331 19.90 2.99 -24.99
CA GLY A 331 19.39 4.35 -24.91
C GLY A 331 18.25 4.48 -23.90
N VAL A 332 17.69 5.69 -23.80
CA VAL A 332 16.58 6.00 -22.88
C VAL A 332 15.39 6.48 -23.69
N ARG A 333 14.32 5.69 -23.71
CA ARG A 333 13.14 5.95 -24.56
C ARG A 333 12.12 6.85 -23.87
N GLY A 334 12.05 6.80 -22.55
CA GLY A 334 11.17 7.62 -21.74
C GLY A 334 11.30 7.32 -20.26
N PHE A 335 10.79 8.23 -19.46
CA PHE A 335 10.62 8.11 -18.01
C PHE A 335 9.16 8.01 -17.64
N ALA A 336 8.84 7.37 -16.52
CA ALA A 336 7.49 7.40 -15.97
C ALA A 336 7.48 7.43 -14.45
N ARG A 337 6.43 8.00 -13.89
CA ARG A 337 6.11 7.91 -12.47
C ARG A 337 4.62 7.76 -12.28
N SER A 338 4.22 7.19 -11.14
CA SER A 338 2.83 7.24 -10.73
C SER A 338 2.46 8.70 -10.41
N MET A 339 1.18 9.01 -10.56
CA MET A 339 0.64 10.33 -10.31
C MET A 339 0.97 10.86 -8.89
N PRO A 340 0.89 10.06 -7.81
CA PRO A 340 1.24 10.53 -6.47
C PRO A 340 2.74 10.70 -6.20
N THR A 341 3.63 10.18 -7.06
CA THR A 341 5.07 10.40 -6.93
C THR A 341 5.43 11.87 -7.15
N SER A 342 6.38 12.39 -6.37
CA SER A 342 6.85 13.77 -6.49
C SER A 342 7.31 14.09 -7.93
N ALA A 343 7.20 15.36 -8.32
CA ALA A 343 7.58 15.79 -9.67
C ALA A 343 9.11 15.95 -9.85
N ALA A 344 9.94 15.34 -9.00
CA ALA A 344 11.40 15.42 -9.08
C ALA A 344 11.93 14.90 -10.42
N ILE A 345 11.48 13.72 -10.86
CA ILE A 345 11.88 13.13 -12.14
C ILE A 345 11.43 13.98 -13.34
N ASP A 346 10.34 14.74 -13.21
CA ASP A 346 9.85 15.65 -14.25
C ASP A 346 10.88 16.74 -14.55
N ARG A 347 11.60 17.20 -13.51
CA ARG A 347 12.67 18.19 -13.65
C ARG A 347 13.82 17.64 -14.47
N VAL A 348 14.19 16.39 -14.20
CA VAL A 348 15.23 15.66 -14.95
C VAL A 348 14.79 15.45 -16.40
N ALA A 349 13.59 14.91 -16.62
CA ALA A 349 13.02 14.67 -17.95
C ALA A 349 13.00 15.95 -18.80
N LYS A 350 12.57 17.07 -18.21
CA LYS A 350 12.56 18.37 -18.88
C LYS A 350 13.97 18.86 -19.25
N ALA A 351 14.96 18.66 -18.38
CA ALA A 351 16.33 19.08 -18.62
C ALA A 351 17.04 18.21 -19.68
N THR A 352 16.79 16.90 -19.66
CA THR A 352 17.35 15.94 -20.63
C THR A 352 16.56 15.87 -21.94
N LYS A 353 15.36 16.47 -21.98
CA LYS A 353 14.41 16.41 -23.10
C LYS A 353 13.94 14.99 -23.42
N ILE A 354 13.91 14.13 -22.39
CA ILE A 354 13.37 12.78 -22.47
C ILE A 354 11.86 12.84 -22.14
N GLU A 355 11.05 12.07 -22.84
CA GLU A 355 9.61 12.04 -22.63
C GLU A 355 9.27 11.50 -21.22
N LEU A 356 8.24 12.07 -20.60
CA LEU A 356 7.77 11.67 -19.27
C LEU A 356 6.29 11.31 -19.30
N TYR A 357 5.96 10.16 -18.70
CA TYR A 357 4.60 9.69 -18.54
C TYR A 357 4.18 9.73 -17.07
N GLU A 358 3.07 10.42 -16.78
CA GLU A 358 2.40 10.36 -15.47
C GLU A 358 1.26 9.34 -15.55
N THR A 359 1.39 8.21 -14.86
CA THR A 359 0.41 7.11 -14.90
C THR A 359 -0.37 7.01 -13.59
N PRO A 360 -1.47 6.26 -13.52
CA PRO A 360 -2.05 5.88 -12.24
C PRO A 360 -1.08 4.98 -11.46
N THR A 361 -1.28 4.85 -10.16
CA THR A 361 -0.49 3.91 -9.35
C THR A 361 -0.81 2.47 -9.72
N GLY A 362 0.24 1.66 -9.87
CA GLY A 362 0.16 0.26 -10.27
C GLY A 362 1.06 -0.02 -11.46
N TRP A 363 2.00 -0.96 -11.26
CA TRP A 363 3.06 -1.26 -12.24
C TRP A 363 2.54 -1.72 -13.62
N LYS A 364 1.30 -2.22 -13.68
CA LYS A 364 0.63 -2.62 -14.93
C LYS A 364 0.59 -1.51 -16.00
N PHE A 365 0.49 -0.23 -15.60
CA PHE A 365 0.49 0.90 -16.54
C PHE A 365 1.87 1.15 -17.15
N PHE A 366 2.93 0.98 -16.36
CA PHE A 366 4.30 1.02 -16.89
C PHE A 366 4.56 -0.16 -17.83
N GLY A 367 4.02 -1.34 -17.53
CA GLY A 367 4.14 -2.53 -18.38
C GLY A 367 3.70 -2.26 -19.82
N ASN A 368 2.55 -1.60 -20.02
CA ASN A 368 2.06 -1.22 -21.34
C ASN A 368 3.05 -0.29 -22.09
N LEU A 369 3.57 0.73 -21.40
CA LEU A 369 4.54 1.66 -21.98
C LEU A 369 5.88 0.96 -22.32
N MET A 370 6.34 0.03 -21.48
CA MET A 370 7.54 -0.77 -21.74
C MET A 370 7.37 -1.67 -22.96
N ASP A 371 6.21 -2.33 -23.10
CA ASP A 371 5.90 -3.20 -24.23
C ASP A 371 5.77 -2.41 -25.54
N ALA A 372 5.29 -1.17 -25.48
CA ALA A 372 5.26 -0.25 -26.62
C ALA A 372 6.61 0.42 -26.93
N GLY A 373 7.67 0.12 -26.19
CA GLY A 373 8.99 0.73 -26.37
C GLY A 373 9.05 2.21 -25.99
N LYS A 374 8.10 2.71 -25.19
CA LYS A 374 8.01 4.13 -24.77
C LYS A 374 8.70 4.42 -23.44
N LEU A 375 8.99 3.40 -22.64
CA LEU A 375 9.51 3.54 -21.28
C LEU A 375 10.79 2.74 -21.07
N SER A 376 11.74 3.33 -20.34
CA SER A 376 13.03 2.71 -19.96
C SER A 376 13.25 2.70 -18.44
N LEU A 377 12.86 3.77 -17.73
CA LEU A 377 13.01 3.88 -16.27
C LEU A 377 11.71 4.44 -15.66
N CYS A 378 11.24 3.82 -14.59
CA CYS A 378 10.09 4.31 -13.83
C CYS A 378 10.21 4.08 -12.33
N GLY A 379 9.39 4.80 -11.57
CA GLY A 379 9.35 4.67 -10.12
C GLY A 379 8.02 5.10 -9.52
N GLU A 380 7.80 4.66 -8.28
CA GLU A 380 6.66 5.01 -7.45
C GLU A 380 7.15 5.43 -6.06
N GLU A 381 6.45 6.39 -5.44
CA GLU A 381 6.71 6.89 -4.09
C GLU A 381 6.63 5.82 -3.00
N SER A 382 6.02 4.67 -3.32
CA SER A 382 5.92 3.51 -2.45
C SER A 382 7.18 2.63 -2.52
N PHE A 383 8.37 3.25 -2.51
CA PHE A 383 9.67 2.56 -2.56
C PHE A 383 9.88 1.65 -3.79
N GLY A 384 9.19 1.93 -4.89
CA GLY A 384 9.27 1.15 -6.13
C GLY A 384 10.16 1.82 -7.15
N THR A 385 11.11 1.09 -7.73
CA THR A 385 11.92 1.58 -8.86
C THR A 385 12.23 0.40 -9.79
N GLY A 386 12.29 0.64 -11.09
CA GLY A 386 12.60 -0.40 -12.07
C GLY A 386 12.67 0.14 -13.48
N GLY A 387 12.91 -0.76 -14.42
CA GLY A 387 13.04 -0.45 -15.85
C GLY A 387 12.48 -1.56 -16.72
N ASP A 388 12.75 -1.46 -18.02
CA ASP A 388 12.23 -2.37 -19.04
C ASP A 388 12.96 -3.72 -19.14
N HIS A 389 13.95 -3.95 -18.27
CA HIS A 389 14.65 -5.24 -18.15
C HIS A 389 13.70 -6.38 -17.76
N ILE A 390 12.70 -6.06 -16.93
CA ILE A 390 11.58 -6.93 -16.56
C ILE A 390 10.25 -6.17 -16.69
N ARG A 391 9.17 -6.67 -16.06
CA ARG A 391 7.85 -6.01 -16.04
C ARG A 391 7.29 -5.89 -14.61
N GLU A 392 8.19 -5.82 -13.64
CA GLU A 392 7.91 -5.61 -12.22
C GLU A 392 8.85 -4.53 -11.68
N LYS A 393 8.54 -4.04 -10.48
CA LYS A 393 9.50 -3.27 -9.67
C LYS A 393 10.67 -4.18 -9.32
N ASP A 394 11.82 -3.60 -9.03
CA ASP A 394 13.03 -4.37 -8.74
C ASP A 394 13.91 -3.66 -7.72
N GLY A 395 13.76 -4.02 -6.45
CA GLY A 395 14.51 -3.41 -5.35
C GLY A 395 16.02 -3.68 -5.45
N LEU A 396 16.41 -4.92 -5.75
CA LEU A 396 17.81 -5.32 -5.91
C LEU A 396 18.47 -4.56 -7.07
N TRP A 397 17.75 -4.40 -8.18
CA TRP A 397 18.19 -3.59 -9.31
C TRP A 397 18.35 -2.11 -8.93
N ALA A 398 17.44 -1.55 -8.14
CA ALA A 398 17.55 -0.16 -7.68
C ALA A 398 18.79 0.06 -6.80
N VAL A 399 19.12 -0.91 -5.94
CA VAL A 399 20.36 -0.89 -5.15
C VAL A 399 21.60 -0.96 -6.05
N LEU A 400 21.63 -1.87 -7.03
CA LEU A 400 22.75 -1.96 -7.98
C LEU A 400 22.89 -0.71 -8.86
N ALA A 401 21.77 -0.06 -9.22
CA ALA A 401 21.76 1.22 -9.92
C ALA A 401 22.40 2.32 -9.07
N TRP A 402 22.02 2.43 -7.80
CA TRP A 402 22.64 3.36 -6.84
C TRP A 402 24.14 3.12 -6.69
N LEU A 403 24.56 1.87 -6.51
CA LEU A 403 25.97 1.53 -6.39
C LEU A 403 26.75 1.84 -7.68
N SER A 404 26.13 1.70 -8.86
CA SER A 404 26.73 2.09 -10.14
C SER A 404 26.94 3.61 -10.22
N VAL A 405 25.97 4.40 -9.74
CA VAL A 405 26.12 5.86 -9.63
C VAL A 405 27.24 6.21 -8.66
N LEU A 406 27.31 5.57 -7.49
CA LEU A 406 28.39 5.80 -6.51
C LEU A 406 29.77 5.43 -7.08
N ALA A 407 29.88 4.32 -7.80
CA ALA A 407 31.12 3.89 -8.45
C ALA A 407 31.61 4.91 -9.49
N ALA A 408 30.68 5.49 -10.26
CA ALA A 408 31.00 6.47 -11.29
C ALA A 408 31.30 7.87 -10.70
N ARG A 409 30.52 8.30 -9.71
CA ARG A 409 30.58 9.66 -9.14
C ARG A 409 31.66 9.81 -8.07
N ARG A 410 32.01 8.73 -7.36
CA ARG A 410 32.96 8.75 -6.23
C ARG A 410 32.62 9.79 -5.16
N GLN A 411 31.33 9.95 -4.90
CA GLN A 411 30.75 10.86 -3.92
C GLN A 411 29.89 10.08 -2.93
N SER A 412 29.60 10.67 -1.77
CA SER A 412 28.63 10.08 -0.83
C SER A 412 27.21 10.14 -1.39
N VAL A 413 26.30 9.32 -0.86
CA VAL A 413 24.86 9.35 -1.20
C VAL A 413 24.29 10.77 -0.96
N GLU A 414 24.63 11.38 0.18
CA GLU A 414 24.15 12.71 0.54
C GLU A 414 24.66 13.78 -0.43
N ASP A 415 25.94 13.74 -0.80
CA ASP A 415 26.51 14.74 -1.72
C ASP A 415 25.87 14.66 -3.11
N ILE A 416 25.59 13.44 -3.60
CA ILE A 416 24.89 13.25 -4.87
C ILE A 416 23.48 13.85 -4.83
N LEU A 417 22.75 13.68 -3.71
CA LEU A 417 21.44 14.29 -3.53
C LEU A 417 21.53 15.82 -3.45
N LYS A 418 22.50 16.35 -2.70
CA LYS A 418 22.71 17.80 -2.61
C LYS A 418 23.05 18.42 -3.96
N ASP A 419 23.92 17.78 -4.75
CA ASP A 419 24.22 18.19 -6.12
C ASP A 419 22.97 18.16 -7.01
N HIS A 420 22.15 17.12 -6.86
CA HIS A 420 20.88 16.98 -7.59
C HIS A 420 19.91 18.12 -7.25
N TRP A 421 19.72 18.42 -5.96
CA TRP A 421 18.85 19.50 -5.50
C TRP A 421 19.37 20.88 -5.91
N LEU A 422 20.69 21.12 -5.89
CA LEU A 422 21.29 22.35 -6.39
C LEU A 422 21.02 22.55 -7.90
N LYS A 423 21.02 21.46 -8.67
CA LYS A 423 20.82 21.49 -10.12
C LYS A 423 19.35 21.67 -10.51
N TYR A 424 18.42 21.01 -9.81
CA TYR A 424 17.01 20.92 -10.23
C TYR A 424 16.02 21.67 -9.32
N GLY A 425 16.48 22.14 -8.16
CA GLY A 425 15.61 22.44 -7.02
C GLY A 425 15.21 21.14 -6.30
N ARG A 426 14.50 21.28 -5.17
CA ARG A 426 14.07 20.14 -4.35
C ARG A 426 12.54 20.02 -4.36
N ASN A 427 12.06 18.81 -4.60
CA ASN A 427 10.68 18.43 -4.38
C ASN A 427 10.56 17.78 -3.00
N TYR A 428 10.30 18.61 -1.99
CA TYR A 428 10.01 18.12 -0.65
C TYR A 428 8.77 17.24 -0.69
N PHE A 429 8.84 16.04 -0.13
CA PHE A 429 7.77 15.07 -0.24
C PHE A 429 7.52 14.33 1.07
N THR A 430 6.24 14.20 1.43
CA THR A 430 5.79 13.28 2.50
C THR A 430 4.43 12.66 2.17
N ARG A 431 4.17 11.50 2.76
CA ARG A 431 2.93 10.75 2.62
C ARG A 431 2.36 10.48 4.00
N TYR A 432 1.08 10.80 4.19
CA TYR A 432 0.31 10.42 5.37
C TYR A 432 -0.63 9.28 4.99
N ASP A 433 -0.54 8.17 5.72
CA ASP A 433 -1.44 7.03 5.58
C ASP A 433 -2.38 6.98 6.78
N TYR A 434 -3.67 7.14 6.51
CA TYR A 434 -4.74 6.93 7.49
C TYR A 434 -5.31 5.53 7.25
N GLU A 435 -4.77 4.57 7.99
CA GLU A 435 -5.09 3.15 7.87
C GLU A 435 -6.37 2.78 8.61
N ASN A 436 -6.97 1.65 8.22
CA ASN A 436 -8.16 1.06 8.86
C ASN A 436 -9.35 2.03 8.98
N VAL A 437 -9.52 2.89 7.97
CA VAL A 437 -10.67 3.79 7.88
C VAL A 437 -11.87 2.99 7.36
N ASP A 438 -13.05 3.31 7.89
CA ASP A 438 -14.31 2.76 7.39
C ASP A 438 -14.52 3.13 5.91
N VAL A 439 -14.95 2.15 5.12
CA VAL A 439 -15.06 2.31 3.66
C VAL A 439 -16.09 3.33 3.25
N ASP A 440 -17.24 3.38 3.93
CA ASP A 440 -18.33 4.29 3.59
C ASP A 440 -17.94 5.73 3.96
N VAL A 441 -17.28 5.91 5.12
CA VAL A 441 -16.74 7.21 5.56
C VAL A 441 -15.68 7.71 4.58
N ALA A 442 -14.74 6.84 4.17
CA ALA A 442 -13.69 7.21 3.24
C ALA A 442 -14.24 7.56 1.85
N CYS A 443 -15.21 6.78 1.34
CA CYS A 443 -15.87 7.07 0.08
C CYS A 443 -16.62 8.40 0.12
N TRP A 444 -17.39 8.65 1.18
CA TRP A 444 -18.12 9.91 1.35
C TRP A 444 -17.18 11.12 1.43
N MET A 445 -16.09 11.01 2.19
CA MET A 445 -15.07 12.06 2.28
C MET A 445 -14.44 12.36 0.92
N MET A 446 -14.08 11.33 0.15
CA MET A 446 -13.51 11.52 -1.19
C MET A 446 -14.52 12.17 -2.15
N ALA A 447 -15.79 11.77 -2.12
CA ALA A 447 -16.83 12.32 -2.99
C ALA A 447 -17.14 13.80 -2.67
N ASP A 448 -17.18 14.15 -1.39
CA ASP A 448 -17.38 15.53 -0.96
C ASP A 448 -16.17 16.41 -1.32
N LEU A 449 -14.95 15.91 -1.07
CA LEU A 449 -13.74 16.60 -1.48
C LEU A 449 -13.66 16.79 -3.00
N GLU A 450 -14.05 15.79 -3.79
CA GLU A 450 -14.14 15.90 -5.25
C GLU A 450 -15.13 17.00 -5.65
N SER A 451 -16.26 17.10 -4.96
CA SER A 451 -17.28 18.13 -5.20
C SER A 451 -16.72 19.53 -4.95
N VAL A 452 -16.00 19.73 -3.83
CA VAL A 452 -15.36 21.01 -3.48
C VAL A 452 -14.30 21.42 -4.51
N ILE A 453 -13.37 20.51 -4.85
CA ILE A 453 -12.25 20.88 -5.72
C ILE A 453 -12.65 21.04 -7.19
N CYS A 454 -13.77 20.43 -7.60
CA CYS A 454 -14.31 20.56 -8.96
C CYS A 454 -15.17 21.82 -9.15
N GLU A 455 -15.41 22.61 -8.11
CA GLU A 455 -16.06 23.92 -8.25
C GLU A 455 -15.21 24.88 -9.08
N LYS A 456 -15.84 25.62 -10.01
CA LYS A 456 -15.14 26.61 -10.83
C LYS A 456 -14.48 27.72 -10.01
N SER A 457 -15.05 28.05 -8.85
CA SER A 457 -14.55 29.00 -7.86
C SER A 457 -13.27 28.54 -7.17
N PHE A 458 -13.00 27.23 -7.14
CA PHE A 458 -11.84 26.67 -6.45
C PHE A 458 -10.53 27.02 -7.16
N ILE A 459 -10.55 27.06 -8.49
CA ILE A 459 -9.39 27.50 -9.29
C ILE A 459 -9.13 28.99 -9.00
N LYS A 460 -7.87 29.34 -8.76
CA LYS A 460 -7.39 30.67 -8.30
C LYS A 460 -7.68 30.99 -6.83
N GLN A 461 -8.32 30.11 -6.07
CA GLN A 461 -8.42 30.27 -4.62
C GLN A 461 -7.01 30.33 -4.01
N ARG A 462 -6.85 31.18 -2.99
CA ARG A 462 -5.58 31.38 -2.28
C ARG A 462 -5.70 30.88 -0.86
N PHE A 463 -4.73 30.08 -0.45
CA PHE A 463 -4.59 29.61 0.91
C PHE A 463 -3.31 30.22 1.48
N ALA A 464 -3.46 31.00 2.55
CA ALA A 464 -2.34 31.57 3.28
C ALA A 464 -2.17 30.80 4.60
N VAL A 465 -0.96 30.30 4.84
CA VAL A 465 -0.55 29.73 6.12
C VAL A 465 0.80 30.35 6.44
N GLU A 466 0.88 31.05 7.57
CA GLU A 466 2.04 31.85 7.95
C GLU A 466 2.41 32.87 6.87
N ASP A 467 3.63 32.85 6.36
CA ASP A 467 4.15 33.71 5.30
C ASP A 467 4.00 33.13 3.88
N LYS A 468 3.58 31.86 3.76
CA LYS A 468 3.42 31.18 2.46
C LYS A 468 1.99 31.33 1.93
N ILE A 469 1.90 31.66 0.64
CA ILE A 469 0.63 31.76 -0.09
C ILE A 469 0.63 30.72 -1.22
N PHE A 470 -0.34 29.81 -1.15
CA PHE A 470 -0.57 28.78 -2.16
C PHE A 470 -1.81 29.13 -2.97
N GLN A 471 -1.64 29.43 -4.26
CA GLN A 471 -2.75 29.70 -5.18
C GLN A 471 -3.04 28.47 -6.02
N VAL A 472 -4.29 28.02 -6.04
CA VAL A 472 -4.72 26.86 -6.84
C VAL A 472 -4.61 27.20 -8.33
N GLU A 473 -3.81 26.43 -9.05
CA GLU A 473 -3.64 26.52 -10.51
C GLU A 473 -4.55 25.51 -11.23
N LYS A 474 -4.63 24.29 -10.70
CA LYS A 474 -5.46 23.23 -11.24
C LYS A 474 -5.95 22.32 -10.13
N ALA A 475 -7.19 21.85 -10.22
CA ALA A 475 -7.67 20.75 -9.40
C ALA A 475 -8.51 19.81 -10.25
N ASP A 476 -8.31 18.50 -10.10
CA ASP A 476 -9.02 17.49 -10.87
C ASP A 476 -9.10 16.14 -10.14
N SER A 477 -10.01 15.30 -10.63
CA SER A 477 -10.01 13.87 -10.40
C SER A 477 -9.17 13.22 -11.50
N PHE A 478 -8.04 12.61 -11.14
CA PHE A 478 -7.06 12.15 -12.12
C PHE A 478 -7.65 11.07 -13.03
N GLU A 479 -7.52 11.30 -14.33
CA GLU A 479 -7.89 10.40 -15.41
C GLU A 479 -6.68 10.16 -16.28
N TYR A 480 -6.47 8.90 -16.64
CA TYR A 480 -5.39 8.48 -17.52
C TYR A 480 -5.99 7.82 -18.76
N THR A 481 -5.58 8.32 -19.94
CA THR A 481 -5.80 7.66 -21.23
C THR A 481 -4.49 6.99 -21.63
N ASP A 482 -4.48 5.67 -21.68
CA ASP A 482 -3.28 4.92 -22.01
C ASP A 482 -2.87 5.20 -23.47
N PRO A 483 -1.63 5.66 -23.73
CA PRO A 483 -1.19 6.06 -25.07
C PRO A 483 -0.83 4.86 -25.96
N VAL A 484 -1.05 3.62 -25.52
CA VAL A 484 -0.82 2.39 -26.27
C VAL A 484 -2.13 1.78 -26.74
N ASP A 485 -3.10 1.61 -25.85
CA ASP A 485 -4.38 0.94 -26.16
C ASP A 485 -5.60 1.87 -26.09
N SER A 486 -5.42 3.15 -25.76
CA SER A 486 -6.49 4.16 -25.62
C SER A 486 -7.53 3.83 -24.54
N SER A 487 -7.25 2.88 -23.64
CA SER A 487 -8.10 2.62 -22.49
C SER A 487 -8.10 3.81 -21.53
N ILE A 488 -9.24 4.07 -20.91
CA ILE A 488 -9.41 5.20 -19.99
C ILE A 488 -9.63 4.68 -18.58
N THR A 489 -8.76 5.08 -17.66
CA THR A 489 -8.89 4.80 -16.22
C THR A 489 -9.22 6.10 -15.48
N ARG A 490 -10.40 6.15 -14.84
CA ARG A 490 -10.93 7.32 -14.11
C ARG A 490 -10.78 7.16 -12.60
N HIS A 491 -11.01 8.24 -11.85
CA HIS A 491 -11.05 8.26 -10.39
C HIS A 491 -9.78 7.70 -9.71
N GLN A 492 -8.61 8.04 -10.25
CA GLN A 492 -7.32 7.49 -9.79
C GLN A 492 -6.68 8.29 -8.64
N GLY A 493 -7.34 9.35 -8.19
CA GLY A 493 -6.95 10.19 -7.07
C GLY A 493 -7.29 11.65 -7.34
N LEU A 494 -7.59 12.39 -6.28
CA LEU A 494 -7.91 13.81 -6.35
C LEU A 494 -6.62 14.62 -6.25
N ARG A 495 -6.46 15.64 -7.09
CA ARG A 495 -5.24 16.45 -7.15
C ARG A 495 -5.58 17.91 -7.00
N ILE A 496 -4.77 18.61 -6.21
CA ILE A 496 -4.74 20.07 -6.11
C ILE A 496 -3.32 20.48 -6.44
N ILE A 497 -3.15 21.23 -7.54
CA ILE A 497 -1.87 21.72 -8.03
C ILE A 497 -1.86 23.22 -7.84
N PHE A 498 -0.83 23.70 -7.14
CA PHE A 498 -0.64 25.11 -6.83
C PHE A 498 0.36 25.75 -7.79
N SER A 499 0.20 27.05 -8.02
CA SER A 499 1.17 27.84 -8.77
C SER A 499 2.54 27.74 -8.12
N GLY A 500 3.57 27.42 -8.89
CA GLY A 500 4.92 27.15 -8.39
C GLY A 500 5.29 25.66 -8.37
N GLY A 501 4.32 24.78 -8.57
CA GLY A 501 4.53 23.34 -8.76
C GLY A 501 4.37 22.50 -7.50
N SER A 502 3.94 23.08 -6.38
CA SER A 502 3.51 22.32 -5.20
C SER A 502 2.16 21.64 -5.43
N ARG A 503 1.93 20.49 -4.81
CA ARG A 503 0.78 19.61 -5.05
C ARG A 503 0.32 18.94 -3.77
N VAL A 504 -0.99 18.75 -3.66
CA VAL A 504 -1.62 17.89 -2.66
C VAL A 504 -2.46 16.86 -3.41
N ILE A 505 -2.31 15.59 -3.03
CA ILE A 505 -2.99 14.48 -3.69
C ILE A 505 -3.69 13.63 -2.63
N TYR A 506 -4.93 13.24 -2.89
CA TYR A 506 -5.71 12.36 -2.02
C TYR A 506 -6.05 11.09 -2.79
N ARG A 507 -5.86 9.93 -2.16
CA ARG A 507 -6.15 8.64 -2.78
C ARG A 507 -6.70 7.64 -1.79
N LEU A 508 -7.70 6.89 -2.23
CA LEU A 508 -8.18 5.72 -1.52
C LEU A 508 -7.41 4.47 -1.96
N SER A 509 -6.85 3.73 -1.00
CA SER A 509 -6.13 2.47 -1.23
C SER A 509 -6.92 1.29 -0.68
N GLY A 510 -6.98 0.20 -1.43
CA GLY A 510 -7.59 -1.08 -1.04
C GLY A 510 -6.59 -2.23 -1.01
N THR A 511 -5.33 -1.95 -0.69
CA THR A 511 -4.24 -2.95 -0.65
C THR A 511 -4.19 -3.75 0.65
N ASP A 512 -4.90 -3.29 1.67
CA ASP A 512 -4.82 -3.80 3.02
C ASP A 512 -5.84 -4.92 3.22
N SER A 513 -5.55 -5.85 4.13
CA SER A 513 -6.44 -7.01 4.38
C SER A 513 -7.74 -6.61 5.06
N GLU A 514 -7.76 -5.48 5.76
CA GLU A 514 -8.84 -4.97 6.60
C GLU A 514 -9.04 -3.46 6.33
N GLY A 515 -10.30 -3.03 6.20
CA GLY A 515 -10.65 -1.62 5.95
C GLY A 515 -10.14 -1.05 4.61
N VAL A 516 -10.09 0.28 4.54
CA VAL A 516 -9.45 1.04 3.45
C VAL A 516 -8.49 2.06 4.04
N THR A 517 -7.48 2.45 3.25
CA THR A 517 -6.50 3.45 3.66
C THR A 517 -6.65 4.72 2.84
N VAL A 518 -6.83 5.86 3.51
CA VAL A 518 -6.79 7.17 2.87
C VAL A 518 -5.35 7.67 2.90
N ARG A 519 -4.79 7.91 1.71
CA ARG A 519 -3.43 8.42 1.54
C ARG A 519 -3.45 9.88 1.11
N ILE A 520 -2.71 10.71 1.82
CA ILE A 520 -2.49 12.12 1.48
C ILE A 520 -1.02 12.32 1.14
N TYR A 521 -0.74 12.80 -0.06
CA TYR A 521 0.62 13.08 -0.52
C TYR A 521 0.81 14.58 -0.61
N ILE A 522 1.89 15.07 -0.01
CA ILE A 522 2.27 16.47 0.01
C ILE A 522 3.60 16.60 -0.73
N ASP A 523 3.60 17.38 -1.82
CA ASP A 523 4.78 17.64 -2.66
C ASP A 523 4.96 19.16 -2.77
N SER A 524 6.04 19.70 -2.22
CA SER A 524 6.34 21.14 -2.34
C SER A 524 7.66 21.35 -3.07
N TYR A 525 7.62 22.11 -4.15
CA TYR A 525 8.80 22.44 -4.93
C TYR A 525 9.45 23.73 -4.40
N GLU A 526 10.75 23.65 -4.10
CA GLU A 526 11.55 24.78 -3.62
C GLU A 526 12.84 24.92 -4.46
N LYS A 527 13.26 26.16 -4.70
CA LYS A 527 14.50 26.48 -5.45
C LYS A 527 15.60 27.11 -4.60
N GLU A 528 15.22 27.80 -3.54
CA GLU A 528 16.15 28.57 -2.70
C GLU A 528 16.43 27.81 -1.41
N GLU A 529 15.39 27.54 -0.63
CA GLU A 529 15.48 26.81 0.64
C GLU A 529 15.47 25.29 0.44
N ILE A 530 16.51 24.75 -0.21
CA ILE A 530 16.58 23.32 -0.60
C ILE A 530 17.19 22.39 0.48
N PHE A 531 17.82 22.95 1.51
CA PHE A 531 18.47 22.18 2.58
C PHE A 531 17.74 22.26 3.93
N ALA A 532 16.59 22.92 3.97
CA ALA A 532 15.74 22.98 5.14
C ALA A 532 15.15 21.59 5.49
N ASP A 533 14.69 21.44 6.74
CA ASP A 533 14.00 20.24 7.19
C ASP A 533 12.69 20.02 6.42
N THR A 534 12.45 18.77 6.02
CA THR A 534 11.31 18.41 5.18
C THR A 534 9.98 18.70 5.87
N GLN A 535 9.83 18.37 7.16
CA GLN A 535 8.56 18.53 7.85
C GLN A 535 8.24 20.01 8.07
N VAL A 536 9.26 20.84 8.33
CA VAL A 536 9.10 22.30 8.45
C VAL A 536 8.61 22.91 7.12
N VAL A 537 9.23 22.55 6.00
CA VAL A 537 8.85 23.10 4.68
C VAL A 537 7.44 22.67 4.27
N LEU A 538 7.04 21.44 4.60
CA LEU A 538 5.77 20.86 4.21
C LEU A 538 4.60 21.20 5.15
N ALA A 539 4.87 21.64 6.37
CA ALA A 539 3.82 21.92 7.38
C ALA A 539 2.71 22.86 6.86
N PRO A 540 3.00 24.01 6.20
CA PRO A 540 1.95 24.88 5.67
C PRO A 540 1.01 24.16 4.68
N LEU A 541 1.59 23.37 3.77
CA LEU A 541 0.83 22.65 2.74
C LEU A 541 0.04 21.47 3.33
N ALA A 542 0.60 20.79 4.34
CA ALA A 542 -0.10 19.76 5.10
C ALA A 542 -1.30 20.34 5.89
N THR A 543 -1.15 21.52 6.51
CA THR A 543 -2.26 22.21 7.17
C THR A 543 -3.38 22.54 6.20
N ILE A 544 -3.05 23.03 5.01
CA ILE A 544 -4.03 23.29 3.94
C ILE A 544 -4.73 21.99 3.54
N ALA A 545 -3.97 20.91 3.35
CA ALA A 545 -4.51 19.61 2.95
C ALA A 545 -5.50 19.05 3.98
N LEU A 546 -5.19 19.16 5.28
CA LEU A 546 -6.08 18.72 6.36
C LEU A 546 -7.32 19.62 6.50
N LYS A 547 -7.17 20.93 6.28
CA LYS A 547 -8.29 21.88 6.33
C LYS A 547 -9.29 21.64 5.20
N ILE A 548 -8.81 21.41 3.98
CA ILE A 548 -9.67 21.20 2.81
C ILE A 548 -10.40 19.85 2.90
N SER A 549 -9.73 18.79 3.38
CA SER A 549 -10.38 17.47 3.52
C SER A 549 -11.30 17.36 4.75
N GLN A 550 -11.15 18.26 5.72
CA GLN A 550 -11.82 18.19 7.03
C GLN A 550 -11.64 16.84 7.73
N LEU A 551 -10.53 16.13 7.47
CA LEU A 551 -10.37 14.72 7.84
C LEU A 551 -10.58 14.47 9.35
N HIS A 552 -9.96 15.29 10.20
CA HIS A 552 -10.07 15.18 11.65
C HIS A 552 -11.47 15.51 12.18
N GLN A 553 -12.16 16.44 11.55
CA GLN A 553 -13.54 16.77 11.91
C GLN A 553 -14.47 15.59 11.57
N ARG A 554 -14.25 14.93 10.43
CA ARG A 554 -15.06 13.79 9.99
C ARG A 554 -14.84 12.53 10.83
N THR A 555 -13.59 12.18 11.15
CA THR A 555 -13.30 11.04 12.03
C THR A 555 -13.85 11.26 13.44
N ALA A 556 -13.74 12.50 13.94
CA ALA A 556 -14.35 12.86 15.22
C ALA A 556 -15.89 12.78 15.18
N LEU A 557 -16.55 13.18 14.08
CA LEU A 557 -18.00 13.04 13.93
C LEU A 557 -18.44 11.59 14.12
N VAL A 558 -17.78 10.67 13.43
CA VAL A 558 -18.09 9.22 13.51
C VAL A 558 -17.91 8.69 14.92
N GLY A 559 -16.78 9.04 15.58
CA GLY A 559 -16.54 8.65 16.97
C GLY A 559 -17.61 9.16 17.93
N LEU A 560 -18.06 10.40 17.72
CA LEU A 560 -19.13 11.01 18.50
C LEU A 560 -20.49 10.36 18.22
N SER A 561 -20.84 10.10 16.96
CA SER A 561 -22.08 9.39 16.60
C SER A 561 -22.14 7.98 17.19
N PHE A 562 -21.02 7.23 17.16
CA PHE A 562 -20.93 5.90 17.76
C PHE A 562 -21.10 5.95 19.29
N SER A 563 -20.43 6.88 19.96
CA SER A 563 -20.61 7.13 21.40
C SER A 563 -22.07 7.48 21.73
N GLY A 564 -22.70 8.32 20.91
CA GLY A 564 -24.12 8.66 21.01
C GLY A 564 -25.04 7.44 20.94
N ALA A 565 -24.80 6.54 19.98
CA ALA A 565 -25.56 5.29 19.82
C ALA A 565 -25.42 4.35 21.03
N ILE A 566 -24.21 4.25 21.62
CA ILE A 566 -23.99 3.49 22.85
C ILE A 566 -24.81 4.09 24.01
N GLY A 567 -24.76 5.41 24.18
CA GLY A 567 -25.51 6.10 25.22
C GLY A 567 -27.02 5.90 25.12
N LEU A 568 -27.58 5.96 23.90
CA LEU A 568 -28.99 5.68 23.64
C LEU A 568 -29.35 4.21 23.87
N THR A 569 -28.43 3.29 23.57
CA THR A 569 -28.62 1.85 23.80
C THR A 569 -28.75 1.56 25.29
N PHE A 570 -27.89 2.14 26.14
CA PHE A 570 -28.01 2.01 27.59
C PHE A 570 -29.34 2.55 28.12
N LEU A 571 -29.79 3.70 27.61
CA LEU A 571 -31.11 4.26 27.94
C LEU A 571 -32.25 3.30 27.54
N LEU A 572 -32.20 2.75 26.32
CA LEU A 572 -33.20 1.79 25.81
C LEU A 572 -33.20 0.50 26.61
N LEU A 573 -32.04 -0.06 26.95
CA LEU A 573 -31.93 -1.25 27.81
C LEU A 573 -32.52 -0.98 29.20
N GLY A 574 -32.31 0.22 29.75
CA GLY A 574 -32.93 0.65 31.00
C GLY A 574 -34.46 0.73 30.95
N CYS A 575 -35.07 0.73 29.76
CA CYS A 575 -36.53 0.79 29.58
C CYS A 575 -37.13 -0.55 29.10
N ALA A 576 -36.52 -1.17 28.09
CA ALA A 576 -37.13 -2.18 27.23
C ALA A 576 -36.75 -3.63 27.59
N LEU A 577 -35.77 -3.85 28.48
CA LEU A 577 -35.49 -5.19 28.99
C LEU A 577 -36.74 -5.75 29.69
N GLU A 578 -37.02 -7.02 29.47
CA GLU A 578 -38.21 -7.71 30.01
C GLU A 578 -38.34 -7.61 31.53
N GLN A 579 -37.18 -7.54 32.24
CA GLN A 579 -37.12 -7.32 33.68
C GLN A 579 -37.59 -5.92 34.13
N TYR A 580 -37.46 -4.89 33.28
CA TYR A 580 -37.80 -3.51 33.61
C TYR A 580 -39.13 -3.09 33.00
N GLY A 581 -39.33 -3.25 31.69
CA GLY A 581 -40.60 -3.04 30.98
C GLY A 581 -41.26 -1.67 31.19
N VAL A 582 -40.51 -0.63 31.55
CA VAL A 582 -41.03 0.69 31.95
C VAL A 582 -40.28 1.80 31.22
N TYR A 583 -41.02 2.65 30.51
CA TYR A 583 -40.46 3.65 29.59
C TYR A 583 -40.37 5.08 30.14
N TRP A 584 -40.69 5.29 31.42
CA TRP A 584 -40.52 6.59 32.10
C TRP A 584 -39.10 7.20 31.99
N PRO A 585 -37.99 6.42 31.97
CA PRO A 585 -36.67 7.00 31.76
C PRO A 585 -36.46 7.69 30.41
N LEU A 586 -37.28 7.41 29.39
CA LEU A 586 -37.18 8.09 28.08
C LEU A 586 -37.41 9.61 28.16
N PHE A 587 -38.05 10.11 29.24
CA PHE A 587 -38.15 11.56 29.48
C PHE A 587 -36.78 12.24 29.58
N VAL A 588 -35.71 11.48 29.85
CA VAL A 588 -34.34 12.01 29.82
C VAL A 588 -33.94 12.53 28.43
N LEU A 589 -34.53 12.03 27.34
CA LEU A 589 -34.28 12.51 25.97
C LEU A 589 -34.57 14.00 25.81
N ILE A 590 -35.55 14.54 26.55
CA ILE A 590 -35.87 15.98 26.51
C ILE A 590 -34.66 16.80 26.95
N PHE A 591 -33.93 16.34 27.98
CA PHE A 591 -32.75 17.05 28.47
C PHE A 591 -31.59 16.95 27.47
N TYR A 592 -31.46 15.84 26.74
CA TYR A 592 -30.47 15.73 25.66
C TYR A 592 -30.71 16.77 24.58
N VAL A 593 -31.97 16.93 24.14
CA VAL A 593 -32.35 17.90 23.11
C VAL A 593 -32.22 19.35 23.60
N LEU A 594 -32.54 19.62 24.87
CA LEU A 594 -32.50 20.97 25.42
C LEU A 594 -31.09 21.44 25.80
N SER A 595 -30.20 20.53 26.21
CA SER A 595 -28.86 20.87 26.72
C SER A 595 -27.96 21.70 25.77
N PRO A 596 -28.02 21.55 24.43
CA PRO A 596 -27.22 22.32 23.48
C PRO A 596 -27.75 23.75 23.26
N ILE A 597 -29.05 23.98 23.48
CA ILE A 597 -29.75 25.21 23.10
C ILE A 597 -29.17 26.47 23.76
N PRO A 598 -28.89 26.51 25.09
CA PRO A 598 -28.32 27.70 25.72
C PRO A 598 -26.97 28.10 25.13
N THR A 599 -26.11 27.11 24.86
CA THR A 599 -24.79 27.31 24.23
C THR A 599 -24.93 27.85 22.81
N PHE A 600 -25.91 27.37 22.04
CA PHE A 600 -26.18 27.88 20.69
C PHE A 600 -26.64 29.34 20.67
N ILE A 601 -27.58 29.70 21.55
CA ILE A 601 -28.09 31.06 21.65
C ILE A 601 -26.96 32.02 22.03
N SER A 602 -26.09 31.63 22.97
CA SER A 602 -24.96 32.46 23.37
C SER A 602 -23.95 32.70 22.25
N ARG A 603 -23.73 31.72 21.36
CA ARG A 603 -22.79 31.88 20.24
C ARG A 603 -23.31 32.81 19.15
N ARG A 604 -24.58 32.68 18.73
CA ARG A 604 -25.19 33.55 17.71
C ARG A 604 -25.28 35.03 18.12
N LEU A 605 -25.25 35.30 19.42
CA LEU A 605 -25.29 36.67 19.96
C LEU A 605 -23.88 37.29 20.10
N SER A 606 -22.82 36.55 19.79
CA SER A 606 -21.42 36.97 20.01
C SER A 606 -20.71 37.56 18.78
N ASP A 607 -21.40 37.77 17.65
CA ASP A 607 -20.83 38.33 16.39
C ASP A 607 -20.43 39.83 16.48
N GLY A 608 -20.49 40.43 17.66
CA GLY A 608 -20.05 41.80 17.92
C GLY A 608 -18.83 41.80 18.81
N ASP A 609 -17.68 42.18 18.25
CA ASP A 609 -16.44 42.40 18.98
C ASP A 609 -16.73 43.28 20.22
N SER A 610 -16.44 42.76 21.42
CA SER A 610 -16.47 43.42 22.75
C SER A 610 -17.72 43.40 23.67
N SER A 611 -18.75 42.56 23.50
CA SER A 611 -19.88 42.51 24.49
C SER A 611 -20.22 41.16 25.15
N SER A 612 -19.70 41.02 26.39
CA SER A 612 -20.27 40.35 27.59
C SER A 612 -20.00 38.85 27.87
N ASN A 613 -19.23 38.61 28.95
CA ASN A 613 -19.06 37.34 29.66
C ASN A 613 -20.39 36.77 30.20
N ALA A 614 -21.37 37.63 30.48
CA ALA A 614 -22.62 37.27 31.15
C ALA A 614 -23.53 36.34 30.33
N CYS A 615 -23.57 36.48 29.01
CA CYS A 615 -24.38 35.61 28.15
C CYS A 615 -23.83 34.17 28.13
N ARG A 616 -22.50 34.02 28.09
CA ARG A 616 -21.82 32.73 28.17
C ARG A 616 -21.97 32.09 29.55
N GLU A 617 -21.81 32.87 30.61
CA GLU A 617 -22.01 32.39 31.99
C GLU A 617 -23.45 31.92 32.23
N LEU A 618 -24.44 32.67 31.71
CA LEU A 618 -25.85 32.28 31.78
C LEU A 618 -26.12 30.99 30.98
N ALA A 619 -25.51 30.85 29.80
CA ALA A 619 -25.62 29.62 29.01
C ALA A 619 -25.05 28.41 29.76
N TYR A 620 -23.86 28.54 30.35
CA TYR A 620 -23.26 27.48 31.18
C TYR A 620 -24.12 27.14 32.40
N PHE A 621 -24.72 28.15 33.06
CA PHE A 621 -25.64 27.94 34.17
C PHE A 621 -26.87 27.13 33.75
N LEU A 622 -27.53 27.53 32.66
CA LEU A 622 -28.72 26.85 32.13
C LEU A 622 -28.41 25.41 31.67
N THR A 623 -27.33 25.21 30.92
CA THR A 623 -26.90 23.87 30.49
C THR A 623 -26.57 22.98 31.69
N THR A 624 -25.89 23.51 32.72
CA THR A 624 -25.62 22.76 33.96
C THR A 624 -26.91 22.33 34.65
N GLY A 625 -27.91 23.22 34.74
CA GLY A 625 -29.22 22.89 35.30
C GLY A 625 -29.93 21.77 34.55
N ILE A 626 -29.87 21.77 33.21
CA ILE A 626 -30.44 20.72 32.36
C ILE A 626 -29.73 19.38 32.59
N VAL A 627 -28.39 19.37 32.58
CA VAL A 627 -27.58 18.15 32.79
C VAL A 627 -27.80 17.57 34.19
N VAL A 628 -27.77 18.40 35.24
CA VAL A 628 -28.02 17.90 36.61
C VAL A 628 -29.42 17.29 36.71
N SER A 629 -30.41 17.92 36.06
CA SER A 629 -31.79 17.45 36.06
C SER A 629 -31.97 16.10 35.36
N SER A 630 -31.23 15.83 34.28
CA SER A 630 -31.27 14.51 33.61
C SER A 630 -30.70 13.38 34.47
N PHE A 631 -29.72 13.66 35.34
CA PHE A 631 -29.22 12.67 36.31
C PHE A 631 -30.14 12.56 37.54
N GLY A 632 -30.81 13.64 37.92
CA GLY A 632 -31.76 13.64 39.03
C GLY A 632 -33.04 12.84 38.76
N LEU A 633 -33.59 12.93 37.54
CA LEU A 633 -34.87 12.30 37.18
C LEU A 633 -34.88 10.77 37.40
N PRO A 634 -33.91 9.97 36.90
CA PRO A 634 -33.87 8.52 37.15
C PRO A 634 -33.78 8.16 38.63
N ILE A 635 -33.05 8.95 39.42
CA ILE A 635 -32.89 8.74 40.87
C ILE A 635 -34.22 8.96 41.59
N VAL A 636 -34.97 10.00 41.22
CA VAL A 636 -36.30 10.27 41.75
C VAL A 636 -37.25 9.12 41.40
N LEU A 637 -37.28 8.69 40.14
CA LEU A 637 -38.11 7.58 39.67
C LEU A 637 -37.78 6.26 40.39
N ALA A 638 -36.50 6.00 40.69
CA ALA A 638 -36.08 4.81 41.43
C ALA A 638 -36.49 4.88 42.91
N ARG A 639 -36.41 6.07 43.53
CA ARG A 639 -36.83 6.31 44.92
C ARG A 639 -38.34 6.16 45.11
N THR A 640 -39.14 6.52 44.12
CA THR A 640 -40.60 6.34 44.13
C THR A 640 -41.04 4.94 43.68
N ALA A 641 -40.10 4.01 43.51
CA ALA A 641 -40.32 2.65 43.01
C ALA A 641 -41.01 2.60 41.63
N THR A 642 -40.90 3.66 40.83
CA THR A 642 -41.43 3.74 39.46
C THR A 642 -40.53 3.01 38.47
N ILE A 643 -39.22 2.96 38.73
CA ILE A 643 -38.24 2.13 38.00
C ILE A 643 -37.36 1.36 38.99
N GLN A 644 -36.76 0.26 38.54
CA GLN A 644 -35.78 -0.49 39.35
C GLN A 644 -34.42 0.24 39.40
N TRP A 645 -33.64 0.02 40.46
CA TRP A 645 -32.29 0.58 40.57
C TRP A 645 -31.33 0.12 39.46
N GLY A 646 -31.54 -1.09 38.91
CA GLY A 646 -30.80 -1.55 37.73
C GLY A 646 -31.08 -0.71 36.48
N ALA A 647 -32.36 -0.40 36.21
CA ALA A 647 -32.76 0.53 35.15
C ALA A 647 -32.17 1.93 35.38
N CYS A 648 -32.20 2.43 36.63
CA CYS A 648 -31.57 3.70 37.00
C CYS A 648 -30.06 3.70 36.67
N GLY A 649 -29.33 2.63 36.99
CA GLY A 649 -27.90 2.51 36.69
C GLY A 649 -27.59 2.54 35.20
N LEU A 650 -28.38 1.84 34.38
CA LEU A 650 -28.24 1.88 32.91
C LEU A 650 -28.52 3.27 32.36
N VAL A 651 -29.57 3.95 32.84
CA VAL A 651 -29.92 5.31 32.41
C VAL A 651 -28.84 6.30 32.81
N MET A 652 -28.30 6.22 34.04
CA MET A 652 -27.19 7.07 34.48
C MET A 652 -25.92 6.86 33.63
N THR A 653 -25.63 5.61 33.26
CA THR A 653 -24.52 5.28 32.36
C THR A 653 -24.76 5.86 30.97
N GLY A 654 -25.97 5.70 30.43
CA GLY A 654 -26.39 6.32 29.17
C GLY A 654 -26.24 7.85 29.19
N ASN A 655 -26.70 8.51 30.24
CA ASN A 655 -26.55 9.96 30.41
C ASN A 655 -25.09 10.39 30.39
N ALA A 656 -24.20 9.71 31.12
CA ALA A 656 -22.78 10.05 31.15
C ALA A 656 -22.18 9.97 29.75
N VAL A 657 -22.46 8.90 29.00
CA VAL A 657 -21.99 8.72 27.63
C VAL A 657 -22.56 9.80 26.70
N ILE A 658 -23.87 10.08 26.76
CA ILE A 658 -24.50 11.10 25.93
C ILE A 658 -23.91 12.48 26.23
N PHE A 659 -23.88 12.95 27.46
CA PHE A 659 -23.39 14.31 27.74
C PHE A 659 -21.89 14.49 27.46
N LEU A 660 -21.07 13.45 27.63
CA LEU A 660 -19.68 13.46 27.16
C LEU A 660 -19.59 13.56 25.63
N THR A 661 -20.51 12.90 24.92
CA THR A 661 -20.63 12.99 23.45
C THR A 661 -21.04 14.41 23.02
N ILE A 662 -22.06 14.99 23.66
CA ILE A 662 -22.50 16.37 23.39
C ILE A 662 -21.36 17.35 23.65
N PHE A 663 -20.66 17.19 24.76
CA PHE A 663 -19.51 18.02 25.09
C PHE A 663 -18.38 17.87 24.05
N GLY A 664 -18.02 16.64 23.69
CA GLY A 664 -17.01 16.35 22.67
C GLY A 664 -17.36 16.97 21.32
N PHE A 665 -18.63 16.93 20.91
CA PHE A 665 -19.12 17.60 19.70
C PHE A 665 -18.85 19.11 19.73
N PHE A 666 -19.18 19.80 20.82
CA PHE A 666 -18.93 21.23 20.95
C PHE A 666 -17.45 21.62 21.03
N VAL A 667 -16.59 20.72 21.52
CA VAL A 667 -15.13 20.91 21.53
C VAL A 667 -14.54 20.76 20.13
N VAL A 668 -15.00 19.79 19.35
CA VAL A 668 -14.47 19.49 18.01
C VAL A 668 -14.99 20.48 16.95
N PHE A 669 -16.29 20.74 16.95
CA PHE A 669 -16.96 21.53 15.89
C PHE A 669 -17.23 22.98 16.28
N GLY A 670 -16.98 23.35 17.54
CA GLY A 670 -17.41 24.64 18.07
C GLY A 670 -16.48 25.83 17.83
N GLY A 671 -15.42 25.68 17.03
CA GLY A 671 -14.39 26.70 16.84
C GLY A 671 -14.47 27.52 15.55
N GLY A 672 -15.46 27.31 14.67
CA GLY A 672 -15.59 28.02 13.39
C GLY A 672 -16.92 28.74 13.20
N ASP A 673 -16.93 29.76 12.33
CA ASP A 673 -18.06 30.68 12.08
C ASP A 673 -19.21 30.08 11.24
N GLU A 674 -19.06 28.87 10.69
CA GLU A 674 -20.09 28.19 9.88
C GLU A 674 -20.60 26.92 10.57
N PHE A 675 -21.32 27.09 11.68
CA PHE A 675 -22.07 26.00 12.33
C PHE A 675 -23.54 26.01 11.87
N SER A 676 -24.04 24.92 11.26
CA SER A 676 -25.45 24.79 10.84
C SER A 676 -26.24 23.83 11.74
N TRP A 677 -27.53 24.12 11.97
CA TRP A 677 -28.44 23.22 12.72
C TRP A 677 -28.66 21.87 12.04
N GLU A 678 -28.26 21.73 10.77
CA GLU A 678 -28.34 20.45 10.06
C GLU A 678 -27.20 19.50 10.46
N GLN A 679 -26.15 20.00 11.14
CA GLN A 679 -25.00 19.22 11.62
C GLN A 679 -25.20 18.61 13.02
N TRP A 680 -26.20 19.06 13.79
CA TRP A 680 -26.56 18.57 15.13
C TRP A 680 -27.92 17.87 15.09
#